data_AF-A0A817NWW7-F1
#
_entry.id   AF-A0A817NWW7-F1
#
_cell.length_a   1.000
_cell.length_b   1.000
_cell.length_c   1.000
_cell.angle_alpha   90.00
_cell.angle_beta   90.00
_cell.angle_gamma   90.00
#
_symmetry.space_group_name_H-M   'P 1'
#
loop_
_entity.id
_entity.type
_entity.pdbx_description
1 polymer ?
#
loop_
_entity_poly.entity_id
_entity_poly.type
_entity_poly.pdbx_seq_one_letter_code
_entity_poly.pdbx_strand_id
1 'polypeptide(L)'
;MLKAGLLPSPIIIPLSSNPLSSKNKIDTQTFIEIRSDVPNVRIYFTVDGTKPDPFQIFRTGSISTYLYRGAFRLGSGRRVLKAIAVTNNGLRESNIITKFLDVNDKYSENDDGSPHEYSDNDQSLVDQYQSKDDFNRSKLDNDFSIQSNFEGPIAPANYSGTQANVWNIPDENWIDPNRNSQYEYTREQIVERLPPPLPPPPRIIDTTYEEENFWDRKTKPLSPGNGNWKKTLEHLFLNIFNYVKDERELRELFGWKIFGRIETIRLIDKGNTYQVLSTFKKPLGEQTFHEEPPLPLPIRKRSSKRRSTKRIRTPPDTDEEKSIRHTQSLKPLDITEEKSNRKNQSLRTYDSDEEKSIRYTNSLKSPVRQEKSMYDEEEEQQRTPKVYTEETEEQGTLVPFPNFNVDQDCENLHKSMKGIGTDEDILINILGNRSNDQRLQIRDKYKTKFGRDLENDIKGDTSGNFRKVLKNLLYSPVEYDCYELQRAIKGLGTNEEALIEILASRSNKRLQAINDLYSKLFNQSLEKDIISDVSGHLKKLLVALLQSQRPESNRINENEIKNDAKQLYEAGIKKWGTDESKFIQILSNRSNVQLKAIFEAYQQYSKRDIEDDIKSETSGSLCNGLLIIVRVMRNRPGFFAYQLQKALKGAGTDEDELNRVIISRCEVDMIQIKDEYENIMKHSLEDHVQSDTSEYYGKILLELIKDPSQRTIQKAKNKKKQENIDLSDDEQPKIYREDNIQQGTMIAAKNFDANRDADALRKAMKGVGTKEQTLIDILGNRNTFQRLEIKTAFKNKLNRDLVSDLKSETSGDFSNLLERLMLDQVELDCFELKQAVKGVGTNEEALIEILASRSNERIQLINETYAKMYSKPLEKDVKSDTSGNFRHLLASLLQGNRPETIEVDVNQARKDAQSLIDAGSDKFGSDKSKFNALFCNRSDLELKVIFKQYTELTGKPIEEIVKKETSGDLQKGILAVIRCIQNRPNFFAEQLNKAMKGFGTKESTLTRIIITRSEIDLVQIKKAYKNLFKQELERDVSSDTSGNYKKLLLEILKDPSERK
;
A
#
# COMPACT_ATOMS: atom_id res chain seq x y z
N MET A 1 27.98 -37.93 -32.71
CA MET A 1 28.35 -36.53 -32.42
C MET A 1 27.13 -35.65 -32.65
N LEU A 2 26.72 -34.85 -31.66
CA LEU A 2 25.80 -33.73 -31.85
C LEU A 2 26.60 -32.42 -31.80
N LYS A 3 26.18 -31.39 -32.53
CA LYS A 3 26.79 -30.05 -32.42
C LYS A 3 26.33 -29.41 -31.11
N ALA A 4 27.27 -28.93 -30.30
CA ALA A 4 26.94 -28.22 -29.07
C ALA A 4 26.10 -26.95 -29.36
N GLY A 5 24.98 -26.79 -28.65
CA GLY A 5 24.13 -25.59 -28.69
C GLY A 5 22.71 -25.76 -29.23
N LEU A 6 22.42 -26.83 -29.99
CA LEU A 6 21.07 -27.10 -30.53
C LEU A 6 20.22 -27.95 -29.59
N LEU A 7 18.94 -27.62 -29.48
CA LEU A 7 17.95 -28.40 -28.72
C LEU A 7 17.55 -29.67 -29.50
N PRO A 8 17.51 -30.86 -28.88
CA PRO A 8 16.93 -32.06 -29.47
C PRO A 8 15.51 -31.85 -29.99
N SER A 9 15.20 -32.42 -31.15
CA SER A 9 13.83 -32.42 -31.71
C SER A 9 12.89 -33.33 -30.92
N PRO A 10 11.60 -32.96 -30.77
CA PRO A 10 10.61 -33.83 -30.16
C PRO A 10 10.30 -35.06 -31.05
N ILE A 11 9.74 -36.09 -30.43
CA ILE A 11 9.42 -37.39 -31.06
C ILE A 11 7.89 -37.55 -31.11
N ILE A 12 7.35 -37.92 -32.27
CA ILE A 12 5.90 -38.11 -32.50
C ILE A 12 5.54 -39.60 -32.50
N ILE A 13 4.75 -40.03 -31.51
CA ILE A 13 4.50 -41.43 -31.15
C ILE A 13 2.98 -41.74 -31.18
N PRO A 14 2.49 -42.51 -32.15
CA PRO A 14 1.12 -43.06 -32.12
C PRO A 14 1.02 -44.20 -31.10
N LEU A 15 0.06 -44.08 -30.18
CA LEU A 15 -0.18 -45.00 -29.06
C LEU A 15 -1.14 -46.13 -29.47
N SER A 16 -0.81 -46.85 -30.54
CA SER A 16 -1.60 -48.00 -31.01
C SER A 16 -1.16 -49.30 -30.32
N SER A 17 -2.14 -50.13 -29.93
CA SER A 17 -1.91 -51.40 -29.24
C SER A 17 -1.56 -52.58 -30.16
N ASN A 18 -1.52 -52.37 -31.49
CA ASN A 18 -1.38 -53.46 -32.46
C ASN A 18 -0.01 -53.42 -33.18
N PRO A 19 0.97 -54.27 -32.78
CA PRO A 19 2.38 -54.15 -33.19
C PRO A 19 2.69 -54.56 -34.64
N LEU A 20 1.67 -54.96 -35.42
CA LEU A 20 1.81 -55.47 -36.79
C LEU A 20 1.45 -54.46 -37.90
N SER A 21 1.01 -53.24 -37.54
CA SER A 21 0.76 -52.16 -38.53
C SER A 21 2.03 -51.40 -38.93
N SER A 22 2.00 -50.78 -40.11
CA SER A 22 3.00 -49.79 -40.52
C SER A 22 3.01 -48.60 -39.56
N LYS A 23 4.20 -48.15 -39.12
CA LYS A 23 4.39 -47.03 -38.15
C LYS A 23 3.83 -45.67 -38.60
N ASN A 24 3.36 -45.57 -39.84
CA ASN A 24 2.74 -44.39 -40.44
C ASN A 24 1.25 -44.62 -40.85
N LYS A 25 0.67 -45.81 -40.63
CA LYS A 25 -0.76 -46.09 -40.85
C LYS A 25 -1.47 -46.29 -39.51
N ILE A 26 -2.44 -45.45 -39.21
CA ILE A 26 -3.18 -45.42 -37.94
C ILE A 26 -4.69 -45.30 -38.20
N ASP A 27 -5.52 -45.44 -37.16
CA ASP A 27 -6.96 -45.19 -37.23
C ASP A 27 -7.38 -43.89 -36.52
N THR A 28 -8.59 -43.41 -36.76
CA THR A 28 -9.20 -42.23 -36.10
C THR A 28 -9.39 -42.35 -34.58
N GLN A 29 -9.11 -43.52 -33.99
CA GLN A 29 -9.12 -43.74 -32.53
C GLN A 29 -7.72 -43.70 -31.91
N THR A 30 -6.66 -43.78 -32.72
CA THR A 30 -5.26 -43.86 -32.27
C THR A 30 -4.80 -42.51 -31.72
N PHE A 31 -4.51 -42.45 -30.42
CA PHE A 31 -3.90 -41.28 -29.80
C PHE A 31 -2.46 -41.06 -30.28
N ILE A 32 -2.01 -39.80 -30.28
CA ILE A 32 -0.67 -39.38 -30.66
C ILE A 32 -0.06 -38.58 -29.52
N GLU A 33 1.02 -39.10 -28.96
CA GLU A 33 1.89 -38.41 -28.02
C GLU A 33 2.98 -37.65 -28.79
N ILE A 34 3.37 -36.48 -28.29
CA ILE A 34 4.60 -35.80 -28.73
C ILE A 34 5.49 -35.59 -27.50
N ARG A 35 6.62 -36.32 -27.46
CA ARG A 35 7.53 -36.34 -26.31
C ARG A 35 8.81 -35.55 -26.58
N SER A 36 9.34 -34.89 -25.55
CA SER A 36 10.71 -34.39 -25.50
C SER A 36 11.43 -35.09 -24.35
N ASP A 37 12.65 -35.57 -24.62
CA ASP A 37 13.53 -36.11 -23.58
C ASP A 37 14.31 -35.00 -22.85
N VAL A 38 14.10 -33.73 -23.22
CA VAL A 38 14.56 -32.54 -22.51
C VAL A 38 13.44 -32.00 -21.62
N PRO A 39 13.66 -31.80 -20.30
CA PRO A 39 12.68 -31.17 -19.42
C PRO A 39 12.51 -29.67 -19.69
N ASN A 40 11.41 -29.08 -19.21
CA ASN A 40 11.14 -27.63 -19.22
C ASN A 40 11.15 -26.96 -20.62
N VAL A 41 10.71 -27.70 -21.63
CA VAL A 41 10.46 -27.20 -22.99
C VAL A 41 8.96 -27.22 -23.32
N ARG A 42 8.52 -26.26 -24.14
CA ARG A 42 7.19 -26.23 -24.75
C ARG A 42 7.27 -26.83 -26.15
N ILE A 43 6.31 -27.65 -26.52
CA ILE A 43 6.24 -28.26 -27.85
C ILE A 43 5.10 -27.63 -28.63
N TYR A 44 5.41 -26.98 -29.74
CA TYR A 44 4.44 -26.40 -30.66
C TYR A 44 4.36 -27.28 -31.92
N PHE A 45 3.15 -27.51 -32.43
CA PHE A 45 2.92 -28.41 -33.56
C PHE A 45 1.84 -27.92 -34.51
N THR A 46 1.86 -28.43 -35.74
CA THR A 46 0.86 -28.23 -36.80
C THR A 46 0.43 -29.61 -37.33
N VAL A 47 -0.77 -29.72 -37.91
CA VAL A 47 -1.36 -30.99 -38.39
C VAL A 47 -1.54 -31.05 -39.93
N ASP A 48 -1.51 -29.88 -40.55
CA ASP A 48 -1.64 -29.58 -41.98
C ASP A 48 -0.29 -29.58 -42.74
N GLY A 49 0.83 -29.68 -42.01
CA GLY A 49 2.17 -29.60 -42.58
C GLY A 49 2.72 -28.19 -42.76
N THR A 50 2.04 -27.15 -42.27
CA THR A 50 2.61 -25.78 -42.18
C THR A 50 3.77 -25.73 -41.18
N LYS A 51 4.60 -24.68 -41.20
CA LYS A 51 5.67 -24.52 -40.22
C LYS A 51 5.06 -24.08 -38.87
N PRO A 52 5.29 -24.79 -37.75
CA PRO A 52 4.92 -24.28 -36.43
C PRO A 52 5.59 -22.93 -36.15
N ASP A 53 4.80 -21.97 -35.65
CA ASP A 53 5.28 -20.66 -35.18
C ASP A 53 5.00 -20.49 -33.67
N PRO A 54 6.01 -20.72 -32.82
CA PRO A 54 5.90 -20.56 -31.35
C PRO A 54 5.53 -19.15 -30.87
N PHE A 55 5.59 -18.13 -31.73
CA PHE A 55 5.44 -16.72 -31.38
C PHE A 55 4.26 -16.04 -32.08
N GLN A 56 3.38 -16.82 -32.73
CA GLN A 56 2.26 -16.29 -33.51
C GLN A 56 1.22 -15.58 -32.62
N ILE A 57 1.21 -14.25 -32.64
CA ILE A 57 0.13 -13.44 -32.07
C ILE A 57 -1.09 -13.53 -32.99
N PHE A 58 -2.27 -13.83 -32.42
CA PHE A 58 -3.55 -13.95 -33.13
C PHE A 58 -3.77 -12.85 -34.18
N ARG A 59 -3.75 -13.25 -35.45
CA ARG A 59 -4.23 -12.45 -36.59
C ARG A 59 -5.06 -13.37 -37.49
N THR A 60 -6.31 -12.96 -37.73
CA THR A 60 -7.23 -13.50 -38.74
C THR A 60 -7.41 -15.02 -38.79
N GLY A 61 -8.33 -15.53 -37.96
CA GLY A 61 -9.28 -16.59 -38.34
C GLY A 61 -8.83 -18.05 -38.31
N SER A 62 -7.56 -18.37 -38.59
CA SER A 62 -7.10 -19.77 -38.74
C SER A 62 -5.90 -20.08 -37.82
N ILE A 63 -6.11 -20.95 -36.82
CA ILE A 63 -5.01 -21.49 -35.99
C ILE A 63 -4.43 -22.72 -36.69
N SER A 64 -3.21 -22.61 -37.22
CA SER A 64 -2.45 -23.78 -37.69
C SER A 64 -1.48 -24.32 -36.62
N THR A 65 -0.94 -23.45 -35.76
CA THR A 65 0.02 -23.85 -34.70
C THR A 65 -0.67 -24.04 -33.35
N TYR A 66 -0.51 -25.22 -32.78
CA TYR A 66 -1.06 -25.66 -31.50
C TYR A 66 0.06 -25.85 -30.47
N LEU A 67 -0.19 -25.49 -29.20
CA LEU A 67 0.68 -25.85 -28.08
C LEU A 67 0.27 -27.23 -27.56
N TYR A 68 1.18 -28.20 -27.59
CA TYR A 68 0.93 -29.55 -27.08
C TYR A 68 0.69 -29.54 -25.56
N ARG A 69 -0.44 -30.13 -25.12
CA ARG A 69 -0.84 -30.23 -23.70
C ARG A 69 -1.08 -31.68 -23.23
N GLY A 70 -1.11 -32.64 -24.15
CA GLY A 70 -1.40 -34.04 -23.89
C GLY A 70 -1.71 -34.77 -25.21
N ALA A 71 -1.81 -36.10 -25.16
CA ALA A 71 -2.02 -36.91 -26.35
C ALA A 71 -3.40 -36.63 -26.98
N PHE A 72 -3.43 -36.48 -28.31
CA PHE A 72 -4.61 -36.07 -29.09
C PHE A 72 -4.88 -37.08 -30.22
N ARG A 73 -5.99 -36.94 -30.96
CA ARG A 73 -6.32 -37.77 -32.13
C ARG A 73 -6.31 -36.93 -33.41
N LEU A 74 -6.33 -37.59 -34.57
CA LEU A 74 -6.47 -36.96 -35.88
C LEU A 74 -7.71 -37.51 -36.59
N GLY A 75 -8.43 -36.65 -37.30
CA GLY A 75 -9.42 -37.04 -38.29
C GLY A 75 -8.77 -37.73 -39.49
N SER A 76 -9.59 -38.49 -40.22
CA SER A 76 -9.19 -39.34 -41.33
C SER A 76 -8.49 -38.59 -42.48
N GLY A 77 -7.83 -39.35 -43.35
CA GLY A 77 -7.04 -38.85 -44.47
C GLY A 77 -5.54 -38.73 -44.19
N ARG A 78 -4.81 -38.12 -45.12
CA ARG A 78 -3.35 -38.00 -45.06
C ARG A 78 -2.93 -36.74 -44.30
N ARG A 79 -2.39 -36.91 -43.10
CA ARG A 79 -1.98 -35.82 -42.20
C ARG A 79 -0.47 -35.63 -42.17
N VAL A 80 -0.02 -34.40 -41.91
CA VAL A 80 1.41 -34.04 -41.89
C VAL A 80 1.71 -33.29 -40.61
N LEU A 81 2.04 -34.04 -39.55
CA LEU A 81 2.46 -33.44 -38.30
C LEU A 81 3.83 -32.79 -38.46
N LYS A 82 3.96 -31.53 -38.06
CA LYS A 82 5.27 -30.92 -37.78
C LYS A 82 5.32 -30.42 -36.36
N ALA A 83 6.44 -30.61 -35.67
CA ALA A 83 6.59 -30.17 -34.28
C ALA A 83 7.97 -29.59 -34.00
N ILE A 84 8.03 -28.64 -33.06
CA ILE A 84 9.23 -27.96 -32.60
C ILE A 84 9.21 -27.88 -31.08
N ALA A 85 10.34 -28.19 -30.42
CA ALA A 85 10.53 -27.91 -29.02
C ALA A 85 11.20 -26.54 -28.85
N VAL A 86 10.78 -25.79 -27.84
CA VAL A 86 11.33 -24.46 -27.50
C VAL A 86 11.53 -24.39 -25.99
N THR A 87 12.65 -23.86 -25.52
CA THR A 87 12.86 -23.63 -24.08
C THR A 87 11.80 -22.69 -23.51
N ASN A 88 11.43 -22.85 -22.23
CA ASN A 88 10.39 -22.03 -21.58
C ASN A 88 10.61 -20.50 -21.68
N ASN A 89 11.84 -20.06 -21.89
CA ASN A 89 12.25 -18.66 -22.07
C ASN A 89 12.27 -18.18 -23.54
N GLY A 90 11.94 -19.03 -24.51
CA GLY A 90 11.92 -18.70 -25.94
C GLY A 90 13.29 -18.60 -26.63
N LEU A 91 14.40 -18.78 -25.90
CA LEU A 91 15.75 -18.46 -26.40
C LEU A 91 16.41 -19.58 -27.22
N ARG A 92 15.89 -20.82 -27.21
CA ARG A 92 16.42 -21.94 -28.00
C ARG A 92 15.30 -22.79 -28.58
N GLU A 93 15.40 -23.05 -29.88
CA GLU A 93 14.51 -23.94 -30.64
C GLU A 93 15.21 -25.25 -31.00
N SER A 94 14.43 -26.30 -31.23
CA SER A 94 14.90 -27.52 -31.90
C SER A 94 14.81 -27.40 -33.42
N ASN A 95 15.43 -28.35 -34.14
CA ASN A 95 15.00 -28.58 -35.52
C ASN A 95 13.53 -29.03 -35.53
N ILE A 96 12.78 -28.66 -36.58
CA ILE A 96 11.39 -29.09 -36.77
C ILE A 96 11.38 -30.55 -37.22
N ILE A 97 10.75 -31.43 -36.44
CA ILE A 97 10.44 -32.79 -36.88
C ILE A 97 9.22 -32.78 -37.81
N THR A 98 9.18 -33.66 -38.80
CA THR A 98 8.00 -33.87 -39.67
C THR A 98 7.64 -35.35 -39.67
N LYS A 99 6.36 -35.68 -39.50
CA LYS A 99 5.85 -37.05 -39.61
C LYS A 99 4.59 -37.10 -40.48
N PHE A 100 4.63 -37.96 -41.49
CA PHE A 100 3.50 -38.26 -42.36
C PHE A 100 2.69 -39.40 -41.76
N LEU A 101 1.38 -39.21 -41.66
CA LEU A 101 0.44 -40.21 -41.17
C LEU A 101 -0.68 -40.40 -42.20
N ASP A 102 -1.08 -41.64 -42.36
CA ASP A 102 -2.17 -42.08 -43.22
C ASP A 102 -3.24 -42.62 -42.27
N VAL A 103 -4.28 -41.81 -42.04
CA VAL A 103 -5.28 -42.02 -40.99
C VAL A 103 -6.53 -42.62 -41.62
N ASN A 104 -6.71 -43.92 -41.45
CA ASN A 104 -7.93 -44.60 -41.86
C ASN A 104 -9.07 -44.20 -40.92
N ASP A 105 -10.27 -43.97 -41.46
CA ASP A 105 -11.45 -43.96 -40.58
C ASP A 105 -11.79 -45.40 -40.16
N LYS A 106 -12.27 -45.54 -38.94
CA LYS A 106 -12.61 -46.83 -38.32
C LYS A 106 -14.11 -47.16 -38.41
N TYR A 107 -14.93 -46.19 -38.84
CA TYR A 107 -16.38 -46.31 -38.89
C TYR A 107 -16.95 -46.55 -40.30
N SER A 108 -16.13 -46.45 -41.36
CA SER A 108 -16.57 -46.52 -42.76
C SER A 108 -16.66 -47.95 -43.35
N GLU A 109 -17.20 -48.90 -42.58
CA GLU A 109 -17.56 -50.24 -43.09
C GLU A 109 -19.07 -50.43 -43.33
N ASN A 110 -19.87 -49.36 -43.19
CA ASN A 110 -21.26 -49.34 -43.65
C ASN A 110 -21.60 -48.06 -44.44
N ASP A 111 -22.35 -48.27 -45.52
CA ASP A 111 -23.07 -47.36 -46.41
C ASP A 111 -22.37 -46.37 -47.39
N ASP A 112 -22.96 -46.38 -48.59
CA ASP A 112 -23.18 -45.32 -49.59
C ASP A 112 -22.07 -44.29 -49.92
N GLY A 113 -21.15 -44.72 -50.79
CA GLY A 113 -21.29 -44.41 -52.23
C GLY A 113 -21.12 -42.96 -52.72
N SER A 114 -21.00 -41.96 -51.85
CA SER A 114 -20.90 -40.54 -52.24
C SER A 114 -19.51 -39.92 -51.96
N PRO A 115 -18.97 -39.09 -52.88
CA PRO A 115 -17.67 -38.45 -52.68
C PRO A 115 -17.79 -37.19 -51.81
N HIS A 116 -17.58 -37.34 -50.50
CA HIS A 116 -17.47 -36.19 -49.61
C HIS A 116 -16.17 -35.41 -49.85
N GLU A 117 -16.29 -34.11 -50.17
CA GLU A 117 -15.17 -33.17 -50.11
C GLU A 117 -14.84 -32.87 -48.64
N TYR A 118 -13.67 -33.32 -48.17
CA TYR A 118 -13.17 -33.05 -46.83
C TYR A 118 -12.63 -31.62 -46.75
N SER A 119 -13.15 -30.80 -45.82
CA SER A 119 -12.56 -29.49 -45.50
C SER A 119 -11.35 -29.66 -44.58
N ASP A 120 -10.30 -28.86 -44.77
CA ASP A 120 -9.01 -29.02 -44.06
C ASP A 120 -9.05 -28.82 -42.53
N ASN A 121 -10.13 -28.26 -41.98
CA ASN A 121 -10.26 -27.99 -40.54
C ASN A 121 -10.66 -29.25 -39.76
N ASP A 122 -9.73 -29.80 -38.98
CA ASP A 122 -9.98 -30.94 -38.09
C ASP A 122 -10.69 -30.51 -36.80
N GLN A 123 -12.02 -30.34 -36.88
CA GLN A 123 -12.88 -29.86 -35.80
C GLN A 123 -12.63 -30.57 -34.45
N SER A 124 -12.36 -31.88 -34.49
CA SER A 124 -12.12 -32.72 -33.32
C SER A 124 -10.94 -32.27 -32.45
N LEU A 125 -9.94 -31.66 -33.09
CA LEU A 125 -8.73 -31.15 -32.47
C LEU A 125 -8.88 -29.69 -32.04
N VAL A 126 -9.73 -28.94 -32.74
CA VAL A 126 -10.15 -27.58 -32.38
C VAL A 126 -10.90 -27.59 -31.05
N ASP A 127 -11.93 -28.43 -30.90
CA ASP A 127 -12.75 -28.47 -29.68
C ASP A 127 -11.95 -28.86 -28.44
N GLN A 128 -10.96 -29.76 -28.59
CA GLN A 128 -10.08 -30.17 -27.49
C GLN A 128 -9.06 -29.09 -27.09
N TYR A 129 -8.88 -28.03 -27.89
CA TYR A 129 -7.88 -26.97 -27.67
C TYR A 129 -8.42 -25.51 -27.78
N GLN A 130 -9.73 -25.28 -27.99
CA GLN A 130 -10.34 -23.94 -28.12
C GLN A 130 -11.62 -23.69 -27.26
N SER A 131 -11.40 -23.37 -25.97
CA SER A 131 -12.11 -22.32 -25.19
C SER A 131 -13.64 -22.33 -24.99
N LYS A 132 -14.06 -22.48 -23.71
CA LYS A 132 -14.89 -21.55 -22.88
C LYS A 132 -15.03 -22.11 -21.44
N ASP A 133 -15.50 -21.41 -20.41
CA ASP A 133 -16.28 -20.15 -20.29
C ASP A 133 -15.45 -18.94 -19.79
N ASP A 134 -15.62 -17.74 -20.33
CA ASP A 134 -16.50 -16.72 -19.72
C ASP A 134 -18.02 -16.96 -19.79
N PHE A 135 -18.75 -16.35 -18.82
CA PHE A 135 -20.23 -16.22 -18.65
C PHE A 135 -21.02 -17.31 -17.87
N ASN A 136 -21.05 -17.11 -16.54
CA ASN A 136 -22.16 -17.36 -15.58
C ASN A 136 -22.68 -18.80 -15.28
N ARG A 137 -22.56 -19.15 -13.99
CA ARG A 137 -23.50 -19.88 -13.07
C ARG A 137 -24.82 -20.39 -13.71
N SER A 138 -25.32 -21.61 -13.48
CA SER A 138 -25.28 -22.44 -12.24
C SER A 138 -25.82 -23.87 -12.41
N LYS A 139 -25.49 -24.77 -11.45
CA LYS A 139 -26.23 -25.98 -11.00
C LYS A 139 -26.65 -27.05 -12.05
N LEU A 140 -26.08 -28.26 -11.92
CA LEU A 140 -26.68 -29.50 -11.36
C LEU A 140 -25.52 -30.55 -11.38
N ASP A 141 -25.10 -31.09 -10.25
CA ASP A 141 -25.63 -32.28 -9.55
C ASP A 141 -25.21 -33.64 -10.17
N ASN A 142 -24.96 -34.59 -9.26
CA ASN A 142 -24.36 -35.92 -9.44
C ASN A 142 -24.86 -36.75 -10.64
N ASP A 143 -23.99 -37.58 -11.24
CA ASP A 143 -23.94 -39.03 -10.91
C ASP A 143 -22.74 -39.78 -11.55
N PHE A 144 -22.73 -41.12 -11.41
CA PHE A 144 -21.86 -42.13 -12.07
C PHE A 144 -20.48 -42.43 -11.48
N SER A 145 -20.50 -43.18 -10.38
CA SER A 145 -19.47 -44.18 -10.07
C SER A 145 -19.63 -45.45 -10.93
N ILE A 146 -18.54 -45.98 -11.50
CA ILE A 146 -18.38 -47.42 -11.81
C ILE A 146 -16.99 -47.88 -11.33
N GLN A 147 -16.93 -49.10 -10.83
CA GLN A 147 -15.77 -49.71 -10.17
C GLN A 147 -14.81 -50.36 -11.19
N SER A 148 -13.53 -50.56 -10.82
CA SER A 148 -13.01 -51.92 -10.55
C SER A 148 -11.53 -51.94 -10.16
N ASN A 149 -11.21 -52.92 -9.31
CA ASN A 149 -9.91 -53.17 -8.70
C ASN A 149 -8.87 -53.68 -9.72
N PHE A 150 -7.58 -53.54 -9.40
CA PHE A 150 -6.72 -54.71 -9.15
C PHE A 150 -5.41 -54.32 -8.44
N GLU A 151 -5.07 -55.01 -7.35
CA GLU A 151 -3.77 -54.94 -6.68
C GLU A 151 -2.82 -56.04 -7.21
N GLY A 152 -1.51 -55.86 -7.13
CA GLY A 152 -0.52 -56.92 -7.40
C GLY A 152 0.85 -56.44 -7.88
N PRO A 153 1.96 -56.68 -7.13
CA PRO A 153 3.27 -56.08 -7.43
C PRO A 153 4.29 -57.06 -8.05
N ILE A 154 5.20 -56.55 -8.90
CA ILE A 154 6.46 -57.21 -9.28
C ILE A 154 7.60 -56.18 -9.32
N ALA A 155 8.76 -56.56 -8.78
CA ALA A 155 10.04 -55.84 -8.86
C ALA A 155 11.18 -56.87 -9.14
N PRO A 156 12.49 -56.50 -9.14
CA PRO A 156 13.14 -56.01 -10.35
C PRO A 156 14.43 -56.76 -10.74
N ALA A 157 14.89 -56.58 -11.97
CA ALA A 157 16.22 -56.95 -12.46
C ALA A 157 16.52 -56.21 -13.79
N ASN A 158 17.75 -56.02 -14.28
CA ASN A 158 19.13 -55.81 -13.78
C ASN A 158 20.05 -56.01 -15.02
N TYR A 159 21.36 -55.71 -14.89
CA TYR A 159 22.44 -55.92 -15.88
C TYR A 159 22.49 -54.98 -17.11
N SER A 160 23.66 -54.62 -17.69
CA SER A 160 25.06 -54.54 -17.17
C SER A 160 26.02 -53.93 -18.22
N GLY A 161 27.22 -53.50 -17.78
CA GLY A 161 28.41 -53.29 -18.64
C GLY A 161 29.15 -51.96 -18.34
N THR A 162 30.23 -51.93 -17.55
CA THR A 162 31.66 -52.12 -17.93
C THR A 162 32.21 -51.08 -18.93
N GLN A 163 33.35 -50.40 -18.70
CA GLN A 163 34.42 -50.61 -17.70
C GLN A 163 35.35 -49.37 -17.56
N ALA A 164 36.01 -49.25 -16.38
CA ALA A 164 37.44 -48.93 -16.12
C ALA A 164 38.18 -47.79 -16.90
N ASN A 165 39.08 -46.98 -16.31
CA ASN A 165 39.68 -46.94 -14.97
C ASN A 165 40.36 -45.56 -14.65
N VAL A 166 40.23 -45.11 -13.38
CA VAL A 166 41.29 -44.73 -12.38
C VAL A 166 42.42 -43.75 -12.83
N TRP A 167 42.74 -42.65 -12.12
CA TRP A 167 43.33 -42.46 -10.76
C TRP A 167 42.96 -41.06 -10.18
N ASN A 168 42.91 -40.74 -8.87
CA ASN A 168 42.90 -41.52 -7.62
C ASN A 168 42.23 -40.72 -6.47
N ILE A 169 41.87 -41.38 -5.36
CA ILE A 169 41.34 -40.79 -4.09
C ILE A 169 42.38 -40.99 -2.94
N PRO A 170 42.29 -40.38 -1.74
CA PRO A 170 41.26 -40.60 -0.69
C PRO A 170 40.59 -39.28 -0.19
N ASP A 171 39.40 -39.23 0.41
CA ASP A 171 38.78 -39.99 1.53
C ASP A 171 39.43 -39.66 2.90
N GLU A 172 38.75 -39.55 4.04
CA GLU A 172 37.38 -39.92 4.49
C GLU A 172 36.95 -38.87 5.59
N ASN A 173 35.80 -38.86 6.29
CA ASN A 173 34.87 -39.92 6.68
C ASN A 173 33.46 -39.39 7.07
N TRP A 174 32.49 -40.31 7.23
CA TRP A 174 31.08 -40.07 7.63
C TRP A 174 30.73 -41.04 8.78
N ILE A 175 29.98 -40.61 9.81
CA ILE A 175 29.56 -41.51 10.93
C ILE A 175 28.08 -41.32 11.28
N ASP A 176 27.44 -42.45 11.55
CA ASP A 176 26.00 -42.70 11.76
C ASP A 176 25.53 -42.44 13.22
N PRO A 177 24.23 -42.23 13.51
CA PRO A 177 23.73 -41.93 14.85
C PRO A 177 23.23 -43.15 15.65
N ASN A 178 23.02 -42.96 16.98
CA ASN A 178 22.68 -43.95 18.02
C ASN A 178 23.88 -44.86 18.41
N ARG A 179 24.29 -45.00 19.69
CA ARG A 179 23.43 -45.21 20.88
C ARG A 179 24.18 -44.99 22.22
N ASN A 180 23.42 -44.68 23.28
CA ASN A 180 23.60 -45.03 24.72
C ASN A 180 24.88 -44.67 25.52
N SER A 181 24.72 -43.69 26.43
CA SER A 181 24.93 -43.75 27.92
C SER A 181 26.12 -44.53 28.52
N GLN A 182 26.93 -43.96 29.43
CA GLN A 182 26.60 -43.83 30.87
C GLN A 182 27.56 -42.85 31.65
N TYR A 183 27.31 -42.72 32.96
CA TYR A 183 28.05 -42.07 34.07
C TYR A 183 29.60 -42.33 34.09
N GLU A 184 30.50 -41.65 34.84
CA GLU A 184 30.36 -40.85 36.09
C GLU A 184 31.63 -40.01 36.50
N TYR A 185 31.53 -39.26 37.63
CA TYR A 185 32.56 -38.81 38.60
C TYR A 185 33.69 -37.75 38.30
N THR A 186 33.51 -36.56 38.90
CA THR A 186 34.43 -35.70 39.72
C THR A 186 35.80 -35.12 39.25
N ARG A 187 35.99 -33.80 39.56
CA ARG A 187 36.89 -33.22 40.62
C ARG A 187 38.14 -34.05 41.03
N GLU A 188 39.35 -33.51 41.28
CA GLU A 188 39.72 -32.19 41.83
C GLU A 188 41.26 -31.89 41.84
N GLN A 189 41.68 -30.60 41.91
CA GLN A 189 42.98 -30.06 42.43
C GLN A 189 44.30 -30.36 41.63
N ILE A 190 45.48 -29.69 41.79
CA ILE A 190 46.02 -28.69 42.74
C ILE A 190 46.76 -27.50 42.04
N VAL A 191 46.35 -26.27 42.39
CA VAL A 191 47.07 -24.98 42.67
C VAL A 191 48.58 -24.79 42.34
N GLU A 192 48.95 -23.69 41.64
CA GLU A 192 49.79 -22.59 42.22
C GLU A 192 49.81 -21.24 41.44
N ARG A 193 49.96 -20.14 42.22
CA ARG A 193 50.32 -18.72 41.91
C ARG A 193 49.35 -17.81 41.12
N LEU A 194 49.10 -16.63 41.69
CA LEU A 194 48.30 -15.51 41.18
C LEU A 194 49.10 -14.18 41.21
N PRO A 195 48.88 -13.26 40.25
CA PRO A 195 49.19 -11.83 40.39
C PRO A 195 48.11 -11.07 41.20
N PRO A 196 48.35 -9.81 41.65
CA PRO A 196 47.58 -9.17 42.72
C PRO A 196 46.24 -8.54 42.29
N PRO A 197 45.31 -8.30 43.24
CA PRO A 197 44.03 -7.63 42.99
C PRO A 197 44.17 -6.12 42.82
N LEU A 198 43.27 -5.53 42.01
CA LEU A 198 43.02 -4.09 41.98
C LEU A 198 42.18 -3.65 43.20
N PRO A 199 42.31 -2.39 43.66
CA PRO A 199 41.74 -1.95 44.93
C PRO A 199 40.20 -1.84 44.92
N PRO A 200 39.55 -1.94 46.09
CA PRO A 200 38.11 -1.75 46.20
C PRO A 200 37.70 -0.29 45.92
N PRO A 201 36.50 -0.04 45.36
CA PRO A 201 35.95 1.30 45.30
C PRO A 201 35.72 1.84 46.73
N PRO A 202 36.02 3.12 47.00
CA PRO A 202 35.83 3.69 48.33
C PRO A 202 34.34 3.77 48.70
N ARG A 203 34.03 3.51 49.97
CA ARG A 203 32.73 3.79 50.60
C ARG A 203 32.74 5.19 51.23
N ILE A 204 31.55 5.60 51.73
CA ILE A 204 31.26 6.83 52.50
C ILE A 204 31.43 8.09 51.59
N ILE A 205 30.53 9.08 51.55
CA ILE A 205 29.50 9.50 52.51
C ILE A 205 28.11 9.60 51.85
N ASP A 206 27.08 9.39 52.66
CA ASP A 206 25.67 9.61 52.35
C ASP A 206 25.35 11.10 52.19
N THR A 207 24.89 11.50 51.00
CA THR A 207 24.16 12.75 50.80
C THR A 207 22.97 12.47 49.89
N THR A 208 21.78 12.45 50.49
CA THR A 208 20.51 12.57 49.77
C THR A 208 20.50 13.84 48.92
N TYR A 209 20.38 13.66 47.60
CA TYR A 209 19.90 14.67 46.68
C TYR A 209 18.78 14.06 45.85
N GLU A 210 17.68 14.79 45.75
CA GLU A 210 16.42 14.34 45.18
C GLU A 210 16.53 14.23 43.65
N GLU A 211 15.88 13.23 43.05
CA GLU A 211 15.64 13.23 41.60
C GLU A 211 14.55 14.27 41.29
N GLU A 212 14.94 15.55 41.21
CA GLU A 212 14.06 16.61 40.70
C GLU A 212 13.53 16.23 39.31
N ASN A 213 12.20 16.35 39.13
CA ASN A 213 11.51 16.04 37.89
C ASN A 213 12.15 16.76 36.69
N PHE A 214 12.88 16.00 35.85
CA PHE A 214 13.68 16.53 34.74
C PHE A 214 12.88 17.37 33.73
N TRP A 215 11.56 17.17 33.68
CA TRP A 215 10.60 17.91 32.84
C TRP A 215 10.41 19.38 33.23
N ASP A 216 10.74 19.82 34.45
CA ASP A 216 10.50 21.21 34.92
C ASP A 216 11.67 22.18 34.62
N ARG A 217 12.60 21.79 33.73
CA ARG A 217 13.66 22.67 33.22
C ARG A 217 13.09 23.72 32.27
N LYS A 218 12.52 24.78 32.86
CA LYS A 218 11.93 25.94 32.18
C LYS A 218 12.80 26.47 31.03
N THR A 219 12.39 26.14 29.81
CA THR A 219 12.77 26.94 28.63
C THR A 219 12.35 28.38 28.87
N LYS A 220 13.11 29.35 28.36
CA LYS A 220 12.72 30.76 28.54
C LYS A 220 11.40 30.98 27.80
N PRO A 221 10.32 31.40 28.50
CA PRO A 221 9.03 31.59 27.85
C PRO A 221 9.19 32.58 26.70
N LEU A 222 8.62 32.24 25.55
CA LEU A 222 8.63 33.12 24.39
C LEU A 222 7.94 34.43 24.77
N SER A 223 8.71 35.51 24.79
CA SER A 223 8.13 36.84 25.00
C SER A 223 7.11 37.09 23.88
N PRO A 224 5.89 37.59 24.19
CA PRO A 224 4.91 37.98 23.17
C PRO A 224 5.41 39.15 22.30
N GLY A 225 6.56 39.75 22.65
CA GLY A 225 7.40 40.48 21.69
C GLY A 225 6.91 41.88 21.32
N ASN A 226 5.83 42.39 21.92
CA ASN A 226 5.30 43.75 21.77
C ASN A 226 5.27 44.24 20.30
N GLY A 227 4.79 43.40 19.38
CA GLY A 227 4.71 43.69 17.93
C GLY A 227 6.03 43.56 17.15
N ASN A 228 7.17 43.33 17.80
CA ASN A 228 8.48 43.16 17.17
C ASN A 228 8.76 41.70 16.83
N TRP A 229 8.12 41.21 15.76
CA TRP A 229 8.25 39.83 15.25
C TRP A 229 9.72 39.40 15.00
N LYS A 230 10.62 40.34 14.71
CA LYS A 230 12.04 40.06 14.44
C LYS A 230 12.76 39.57 15.70
N LYS A 231 12.52 40.23 16.84
CA LYS A 231 12.99 39.76 18.15
C LYS A 231 12.34 38.43 18.55
N THR A 232 11.09 38.19 18.17
CA THR A 232 10.41 36.91 18.41
C THR A 232 11.07 35.76 17.65
N LEU A 233 11.42 35.95 16.37
CA LEU A 233 12.18 34.98 15.58
C LEU A 233 13.59 34.74 16.16
N GLU A 234 14.32 35.80 16.51
CA GLU A 234 15.63 35.68 17.16
C GLU A 234 15.54 34.85 18.46
N HIS A 235 14.52 35.10 19.30
CA HIS A 235 14.29 34.34 20.54
C HIS A 235 13.88 32.89 20.28
N LEU A 236 13.09 32.61 19.24
CA LEU A 236 12.72 31.26 18.82
C LEU A 236 13.96 30.45 18.40
N PHE A 237 14.79 31.02 17.51
CA PHE A 237 16.02 30.37 17.07
C PHE A 237 17.03 30.17 18.21
N LEU A 238 17.13 31.12 19.16
CA LEU A 238 17.96 30.96 20.36
C LEU A 238 17.44 29.85 21.31
N ASN A 239 16.12 29.70 21.47
CA ASN A 239 15.57 28.59 22.26
C ASN A 239 15.82 27.24 21.58
N ILE A 240 15.60 27.12 20.26
CA ILE A 240 15.90 25.89 19.49
C ILE A 240 17.40 25.57 19.55
N PHE A 241 18.27 26.57 19.42
CA PHE A 241 19.73 26.40 19.54
C PHE A 241 20.14 25.89 20.92
N ASN A 242 19.60 26.44 22.01
CA ASN A 242 19.91 25.96 23.36
C ASN A 242 19.38 24.55 23.60
N TYR A 243 18.19 24.22 23.09
CA TYR A 243 17.64 22.86 23.15
C TYR A 243 18.58 21.85 22.47
N VAL A 244 18.93 22.06 21.19
CA VAL A 244 19.86 21.19 20.44
C VAL A 244 21.28 21.18 21.03
N LYS A 245 21.70 22.26 21.71
CA LYS A 245 23.01 22.34 22.39
C LYS A 245 23.08 21.48 23.65
N ASP A 246 21.97 21.32 24.37
CA ASP A 246 21.95 20.71 25.72
C ASP A 246 21.31 19.31 25.75
N GLU A 247 20.48 18.96 24.77
CA GLU A 247 19.91 17.61 24.55
C GLU A 247 20.97 16.65 23.96
N ARG A 248 21.11 15.42 24.48
CA ARG A 248 22.22 14.50 24.15
C ARG A 248 21.98 13.68 22.88
N GLU A 249 20.81 13.08 22.73
CA GLU A 249 20.53 12.16 21.62
C GLU A 249 20.52 12.91 20.28
N LEU A 250 20.01 14.14 20.26
CA LEU A 250 20.09 15.05 19.12
C LEU A 250 21.53 15.45 18.75
N ARG A 251 22.46 15.59 19.71
CA ARG A 251 23.89 15.85 19.41
C ARG A 251 24.59 14.65 18.79
N GLU A 252 24.17 13.44 19.16
CA GLU A 252 24.68 12.19 18.59
C GLU A 252 24.08 11.97 17.18
N LEU A 253 22.77 12.21 16.99
CA LEU A 253 22.07 12.21 15.69
C LEU A 253 22.61 13.25 14.69
N PHE A 254 22.89 14.49 15.12
CA PHE A 254 23.49 15.52 14.24
C PHE A 254 24.97 15.29 13.94
N GLY A 255 25.58 14.19 14.41
CA GLY A 255 26.91 13.76 14.02
C GLY A 255 27.99 14.78 14.36
N TRP A 256 28.23 15.03 15.66
CA TRP A 256 29.26 15.98 16.13
C TRP A 256 30.68 15.70 15.57
N LYS A 257 30.99 14.44 15.23
CA LYS A 257 32.23 14.03 14.55
C LYS A 257 32.31 14.46 13.06
N ILE A 258 31.21 14.86 12.44
CA ILE A 258 31.10 15.18 11.00
C ILE A 258 31.06 16.71 10.81
N PHE A 259 30.07 17.39 11.40
CA PHE A 259 29.87 18.83 11.22
C PHE A 259 30.64 19.69 12.24
N GLY A 260 31.07 19.10 13.35
CA GLY A 260 31.72 19.83 14.45
C GLY A 260 30.75 20.66 15.28
N ARG A 261 31.29 21.62 16.05
CA ARG A 261 30.51 22.39 17.03
C ARG A 261 30.03 23.71 16.42
N ILE A 262 28.74 23.98 16.45
CA ILE A 262 28.18 25.31 16.10
C ILE A 262 28.76 26.36 17.06
N GLU A 263 29.34 27.42 16.52
CA GLU A 263 29.85 28.58 17.28
C GLU A 263 28.89 29.76 17.28
N THR A 264 28.27 30.09 16.14
CA THR A 264 27.27 31.16 16.07
C THR A 264 26.14 30.82 15.09
N ILE A 265 24.95 31.34 15.35
CA ILE A 265 23.82 31.41 14.41
C ILE A 265 23.41 32.88 14.32
N ARG A 266 23.10 33.38 13.11
CA ARG A 266 22.67 34.78 12.88
C ARG A 266 21.48 34.81 11.93
N LEU A 267 20.52 35.68 12.20
CA LEU A 267 19.42 35.99 11.28
C LEU A 267 19.84 37.19 10.40
N ILE A 268 19.87 36.99 9.09
CA ILE A 268 20.19 38.03 8.10
C ILE A 268 18.89 38.43 7.39
N ASP A 269 18.60 39.72 7.43
CA ASP A 269 17.46 40.34 6.79
C ASP A 269 17.82 40.76 5.35
N LYS A 270 17.02 40.36 4.36
CA LYS A 270 17.16 40.75 2.95
C LYS A 270 15.90 41.45 2.42
N GLY A 271 15.11 42.07 3.30
CA GLY A 271 13.86 42.76 2.96
C GLY A 271 12.72 41.78 2.65
N ASN A 272 12.75 41.15 1.47
CA ASN A 272 11.70 40.23 1.04
C ASN A 272 11.90 38.78 1.54
N THR A 273 13.07 38.46 2.12
CA THR A 273 13.39 37.13 2.68
C THR A 273 14.32 37.26 3.88
N TYR A 274 14.34 36.22 4.73
CA TYR A 274 15.31 36.07 5.82
C TYR A 274 16.22 34.88 5.54
N GLN A 275 17.51 35.04 5.78
CA GLN A 275 18.50 33.96 5.70
C GLN A 275 19.10 33.70 7.08
N VAL A 276 18.97 32.48 7.59
CA VAL A 276 19.74 32.04 8.76
C VAL A 276 21.14 31.62 8.31
N LEU A 277 22.17 32.12 8.99
CA LEU A 277 23.57 31.75 8.74
C LEU A 277 24.18 31.14 10.01
N SER A 278 24.51 29.85 9.94
CA SER A 278 25.14 29.09 11.01
C SER A 278 26.62 28.85 10.72
N THR A 279 27.49 29.10 11.70
CA THR A 279 28.95 28.89 11.61
C THR A 279 29.37 27.73 12.49
N PHE A 280 30.08 26.76 11.91
CA PHE A 280 30.53 25.54 12.56
C PHE A 280 32.06 25.53 12.69
N LYS A 281 32.56 25.21 13.89
CA LYS A 281 33.96 24.88 14.15
C LYS A 281 34.18 23.42 13.82
N LYS A 282 35.01 23.14 12.81
CA LYS A 282 35.38 21.76 12.41
C LYS A 282 35.87 20.94 13.62
N PRO A 283 35.56 19.63 13.67
CA PRO A 283 36.12 18.76 14.70
C PRO A 283 37.65 18.65 14.51
N LEU A 284 38.37 18.52 15.62
CA LEU A 284 39.80 18.16 15.59
C LEU A 284 39.90 16.68 15.23
N GLY A 285 40.58 16.38 14.12
CA GLY A 285 40.84 15.00 13.71
C GLY A 285 41.86 14.32 14.63
N GLU A 286 41.76 13.00 14.71
CA GLU A 286 42.72 12.16 15.44
C GLU A 286 44.12 12.32 14.80
N GLN A 287 45.09 12.83 15.57
CA GLN A 287 46.48 12.87 15.13
C GLN A 287 47.08 11.46 15.26
N THR A 288 47.45 10.87 14.13
CA THR A 288 48.25 9.64 14.09
C THR A 288 49.61 9.91 14.73
N PHE A 289 49.89 9.26 15.86
CA PHE A 289 51.22 9.29 16.48
C PHE A 289 52.21 8.53 15.61
N HIS A 290 53.07 9.27 14.91
CA HIS A 290 54.40 8.81 14.51
C HIS A 290 55.43 9.61 15.30
N GLU A 291 56.45 8.93 15.82
CA GLU A 291 57.46 9.54 16.68
C GLU A 291 58.50 10.33 15.87
N GLU A 292 58.80 11.55 16.30
CA GLU A 292 60.03 12.27 15.94
C GLU A 292 60.90 12.47 17.19
N PRO A 293 62.25 12.42 17.06
CA PRO A 293 63.15 12.39 18.21
C PRO A 293 63.30 13.76 18.92
N PRO A 294 63.56 13.77 20.24
CA PRO A 294 63.48 14.99 21.06
C PRO A 294 64.74 15.86 21.03
N LEU A 295 64.57 17.17 20.79
CA LEU A 295 65.57 18.22 21.04
C LEU A 295 64.91 19.49 21.65
N PRO A 296 65.68 20.39 22.31
CA PRO A 296 65.26 20.91 23.62
C PRO A 296 64.62 22.31 23.67
N LEU A 297 64.00 22.57 24.83
CA LEU A 297 63.57 23.88 25.33
C LEU A 297 64.77 24.72 25.87
N PRO A 298 64.59 25.99 26.30
CA PRO A 298 64.11 27.12 25.49
C PRO A 298 64.92 28.43 25.75
N ILE A 299 65.21 29.27 24.74
CA ILE A 299 65.93 30.56 24.97
C ILE A 299 65.17 31.81 24.48
N ARG A 300 65.42 32.91 25.20
CA ARG A 300 64.65 34.16 25.30
C ARG A 300 65.13 35.30 24.36
N LYS A 301 64.16 36.15 24.00
CA LYS A 301 64.21 37.64 23.94
C LYS A 301 64.91 38.38 22.77
N ARG A 302 64.16 39.41 22.31
CA ARG A 302 64.58 40.79 21.96
C ARG A 302 65.39 41.07 20.67
N SER A 303 64.64 41.46 19.64
CA SER A 303 64.73 42.77 18.94
C SER A 303 66.10 43.37 18.55
N SER A 304 66.29 43.70 17.25
CA SER A 304 65.91 45.03 16.69
C SER A 304 66.56 45.32 15.31
N LYS A 305 66.03 46.32 14.58
CA LYS A 305 66.72 47.15 13.55
C LYS A 305 67.14 46.44 12.23
N ARG A 306 67.24 47.10 11.05
CA ARG A 306 66.72 48.38 10.50
C ARG A 306 67.02 48.45 8.98
N ARG A 307 66.31 49.32 8.21
CA ARG A 307 66.68 49.83 6.84
C ARG A 307 66.64 48.79 5.69
N SER A 308 66.50 49.12 4.39
CA SER A 308 65.95 50.29 3.63
C SER A 308 65.76 49.85 2.14
N THR A 309 65.39 50.62 1.09
CA THR A 309 65.45 52.08 0.78
C THR A 309 64.69 52.42 -0.54
N LYS A 310 64.02 53.60 -0.65
CA LYS A 310 63.80 54.44 -1.89
C LYS A 310 63.02 53.82 -3.10
N ARG A 311 62.44 54.55 -4.09
CA ARG A 311 61.99 55.96 -4.27
C ARG A 311 61.00 56.11 -5.48
N ILE A 312 59.92 56.89 -5.30
CA ILE A 312 59.36 57.99 -6.15
C ILE A 312 59.51 57.93 -7.71
N ARG A 313 58.39 58.04 -8.47
CA ARG A 313 58.14 59.12 -9.50
C ARG A 313 56.76 59.13 -10.19
N THR A 314 56.31 60.34 -10.53
CA THR A 314 55.30 60.85 -11.50
C THR A 314 55.91 62.16 -12.10
N PRO A 315 55.24 63.03 -12.91
CA PRO A 315 53.96 63.01 -13.67
C PRO A 315 54.29 63.03 -15.21
N PRO A 316 53.71 63.80 -16.19
CA PRO A 316 52.52 64.69 -16.27
C PRO A 316 51.69 64.64 -17.62
N ASP A 317 50.78 65.62 -17.80
CA ASP A 317 50.27 66.30 -19.04
C ASP A 317 49.61 65.50 -20.22
N THR A 318 48.59 65.98 -20.97
CA THR A 318 47.89 67.30 -21.11
C THR A 318 46.35 67.14 -21.30
N ASP A 319 45.66 68.30 -21.23
CA ASP A 319 44.29 68.79 -21.57
C ASP A 319 43.43 68.05 -22.64
N GLU A 320 42.12 68.35 -22.88
CA GLU A 320 41.34 69.59 -22.70
C GLU A 320 39.82 69.38 -22.44
N GLU A 321 39.05 70.47 -22.35
CA GLU A 321 37.63 70.65 -21.97
C GLU A 321 36.57 69.81 -22.77
N LYS A 322 35.26 69.69 -22.45
CA LYS A 322 34.22 70.48 -21.70
C LYS A 322 33.00 69.53 -21.44
N SER A 323 31.86 69.79 -20.76
CA SER A 323 31.22 70.96 -20.11
C SER A 323 30.06 70.58 -19.15
N ILE A 324 29.55 71.56 -18.37
CA ILE A 324 28.14 71.76 -17.90
C ILE A 324 27.44 70.75 -16.93
N ARG A 325 27.55 71.08 -15.63
CA ARG A 325 26.50 71.21 -14.57
C ARG A 325 25.92 69.99 -13.80
N HIS A 326 26.36 69.92 -12.54
CA HIS A 326 25.61 69.48 -11.32
C HIS A 326 24.33 70.35 -11.07
N THR A 327 23.40 70.07 -10.14
CA THR A 327 23.48 69.71 -8.69
C THR A 327 22.24 68.88 -8.26
N GLN A 328 22.23 68.01 -7.22
CA GLN A 328 22.45 68.25 -5.77
C GLN A 328 21.43 69.26 -5.16
N SER A 329 20.87 69.10 -3.95
CA SER A 329 21.05 68.10 -2.87
C SER A 329 19.87 68.18 -1.85
N LEU A 330 20.03 67.54 -0.68
CA LEU A 330 19.34 67.72 0.61
C LEU A 330 17.99 67.02 0.89
N LYS A 331 17.95 66.34 2.04
CA LYS A 331 16.73 66.06 2.85
C LYS A 331 16.45 67.27 3.77
N PRO A 332 15.25 67.39 4.35
CA PRO A 332 15.12 67.02 5.77
C PRO A 332 13.75 66.44 6.22
N LEU A 333 13.76 65.87 7.44
CA LEU A 333 12.79 65.82 8.57
C LEU A 333 11.27 66.09 8.37
N ASP A 334 10.31 65.68 9.25
CA ASP A 334 10.18 64.67 10.36
C ASP A 334 8.73 64.83 10.97
N ILE A 335 8.43 64.19 12.12
CA ILE A 335 7.44 64.62 13.18
C ILE A 335 5.93 64.21 13.09
N THR A 336 5.61 63.14 13.86
CA THR A 336 4.50 62.91 14.84
C THR A 336 2.97 62.98 14.56
N GLU A 337 2.25 62.07 15.27
CA GLU A 337 0.92 62.25 15.95
C GLU A 337 -0.39 62.39 15.12
N GLU A 338 -1.62 62.10 15.61
CA GLU A 338 -2.07 61.41 16.84
C GLU A 338 -3.34 60.54 16.63
N LYS A 339 -4.04 60.14 17.71
CA LYS A 339 -5.21 59.24 17.75
C LYS A 339 -6.54 60.01 17.57
N SER A 340 -7.62 59.32 17.15
CA SER A 340 -8.95 59.44 17.78
C SER A 340 -9.91 58.33 17.30
N ASN A 341 -11.18 58.36 17.73
CA ASN A 341 -12.13 57.24 17.78
C ASN A 341 -13.58 57.79 17.69
N ARG A 342 -14.61 56.91 17.59
CA ARG A 342 -16.08 57.19 17.55
C ARG A 342 -16.62 57.67 16.20
N LYS A 343 -17.91 57.52 15.86
CA LYS A 343 -18.94 56.46 16.09
C LYS A 343 -20.23 56.89 15.34
N ASN A 344 -21.14 55.92 15.10
CA ASN A 344 -22.60 56.08 15.02
C ASN A 344 -23.28 56.87 13.86
N GLN A 345 -24.13 56.13 13.12
CA GLN A 345 -25.58 56.35 12.92
C GLN A 345 -26.13 57.38 11.90
N SER A 346 -26.90 56.83 10.93
CA SER A 346 -28.38 56.96 10.83
C SER A 346 -29.05 57.73 9.67
N LEU A 347 -29.45 56.93 8.65
CA LEU A 347 -30.75 56.94 7.95
C LEU A 347 -31.14 58.04 6.93
N ARG A 348 -32.04 57.61 6.00
CA ARG A 348 -33.10 58.35 5.27
C ARG A 348 -32.72 59.19 4.04
N THR A 349 -33.49 59.22 2.93
CA THR A 349 -34.57 58.34 2.36
C THR A 349 -34.84 58.73 0.88
N TYR A 350 -35.82 58.08 0.23
CA TYR A 350 -36.40 58.33 -1.11
C TYR A 350 -35.62 57.67 -2.27
N ASP A 351 -36.18 56.84 -3.16
CA ASP A 351 -37.51 56.80 -3.87
C ASP A 351 -37.59 57.81 -5.03
N SER A 352 -38.09 57.49 -6.25
CA SER A 352 -38.55 56.22 -6.85
C SER A 352 -38.80 56.35 -8.38
N ASP A 353 -38.51 55.29 -9.14
CA ASP A 353 -39.21 54.77 -10.35
C ASP A 353 -39.50 55.62 -11.65
N GLU A 354 -39.98 54.89 -12.67
CA GLU A 354 -40.50 55.26 -14.02
C GLU A 354 -39.53 55.62 -15.18
N GLU A 355 -39.82 55.34 -16.46
CA GLU A 355 -40.36 54.11 -17.12
C GLU A 355 -40.23 54.17 -18.68
N LYS A 356 -40.00 52.99 -19.32
CA LYS A 356 -40.41 52.58 -20.71
C LYS A 356 -39.95 53.29 -22.02
N SER A 357 -39.97 52.47 -23.10
CA SER A 357 -40.22 52.78 -24.53
C SER A 357 -39.02 53.00 -25.50
N ILE A 358 -39.00 52.60 -26.80
CA ILE A 358 -39.61 51.43 -27.51
C ILE A 358 -39.01 51.21 -28.94
N ARG A 359 -38.69 49.95 -29.33
CA ARG A 359 -38.51 49.40 -30.74
C ARG A 359 -37.38 50.03 -31.63
N TYR A 360 -36.90 49.50 -32.77
CA TYR A 360 -36.86 48.21 -33.52
C TYR A 360 -35.55 48.24 -34.39
N THR A 361 -34.97 47.16 -34.98
CA THR A 361 -35.44 46.42 -36.18
C THR A 361 -34.77 45.04 -36.40
N ASN A 362 -35.50 44.19 -37.15
CA ASN A 362 -35.19 42.86 -37.73
C ASN A 362 -34.13 42.84 -38.87
N SER A 363 -33.63 41.71 -39.44
CA SER A 363 -33.58 40.26 -39.09
C SER A 363 -32.82 39.44 -40.20
N LEU A 364 -32.77 38.10 -40.04
CA LEU A 364 -32.52 36.98 -40.99
C LEU A 364 -31.13 36.31 -40.89
N LYS A 365 -30.99 34.96 -40.89
CA LYS A 365 -31.91 33.85 -41.28
C LYS A 365 -31.97 32.69 -40.26
N SER A 366 -33.00 31.85 -40.39
CA SER A 366 -33.26 30.57 -39.67
C SER A 366 -32.84 29.34 -40.53
N PRO A 367 -33.09 28.04 -40.21
CA PRO A 367 -34.27 27.44 -39.56
C PRO A 367 -34.02 26.44 -38.40
N VAL A 368 -35.12 26.02 -37.78
CA VAL A 368 -35.24 25.01 -36.70
C VAL A 368 -36.00 23.79 -37.24
N ARG A 369 -35.84 22.60 -36.64
CA ARG A 369 -36.86 21.54 -36.67
C ARG A 369 -37.26 21.17 -35.24
N GLN A 370 -38.55 20.91 -35.04
CA GLN A 370 -39.21 20.76 -33.74
C GLN A 370 -39.35 19.29 -33.36
N GLU A 371 -39.58 19.02 -32.07
CA GLU A 371 -40.67 18.12 -31.68
C GLU A 371 -41.28 18.59 -30.35
N LYS A 372 -42.42 18.01 -29.95
CA LYS A 372 -43.43 18.68 -29.10
C LYS A 372 -43.80 17.83 -27.87
N SER A 373 -44.24 18.48 -26.80
CA SER A 373 -44.70 17.82 -25.57
C SER A 373 -46.04 17.09 -25.74
N MET A 374 -46.16 15.94 -25.08
CA MET A 374 -47.40 15.19 -24.89
C MET A 374 -47.29 14.42 -23.56
N TYR A 375 -48.26 14.60 -22.67
CA TYR A 375 -48.80 13.67 -21.67
C TYR A 375 -49.74 14.48 -20.75
N ASP A 376 -50.90 13.93 -20.48
CA ASP A 376 -52.10 14.69 -20.14
C ASP A 376 -52.49 14.61 -18.65
N GLU A 377 -53.69 15.07 -18.33
CA GLU A 377 -54.27 15.10 -16.98
C GLU A 377 -54.89 13.74 -16.58
N GLU A 378 -55.73 13.73 -15.53
CA GLU A 378 -56.31 12.54 -14.85
C GLU A 378 -55.30 11.77 -13.94
N GLU A 379 -55.66 11.27 -12.76
CA GLU A 379 -56.96 11.21 -12.07
C GLU A 379 -56.77 11.39 -10.55
N GLU A 380 -57.69 12.09 -9.86
CA GLU A 380 -57.60 12.35 -8.41
C GLU A 380 -58.41 11.31 -7.60
N GLN A 381 -57.74 10.28 -7.06
CA GLN A 381 -58.34 9.29 -6.18
C GLN A 381 -57.62 9.17 -4.84
N GLN A 382 -58.39 9.08 -3.74
CA GLN A 382 -57.89 8.98 -2.37
C GLN A 382 -57.17 7.64 -2.13
N ARG A 383 -55.84 7.64 -2.19
CA ARG A 383 -55.01 6.47 -1.86
C ARG A 383 -54.43 6.59 -0.46
N THR A 384 -54.55 5.51 0.31
CA THR A 384 -53.91 5.38 1.63
C THR A 384 -52.38 5.44 1.50
N PRO A 385 -51.64 6.06 2.44
CA PRO A 385 -50.19 6.12 2.42
C PRO A 385 -49.53 4.75 2.19
N LYS A 386 -48.70 4.64 1.14
CA LYS A 386 -47.78 3.50 1.01
C LYS A 386 -46.81 3.52 2.19
N VAL A 387 -46.60 2.37 2.81
CA VAL A 387 -45.55 2.20 3.83
C VAL A 387 -44.30 1.73 3.11
N TYR A 388 -43.22 2.51 3.17
CA TYR A 388 -41.89 2.07 2.75
C TYR A 388 -41.27 1.31 3.92
N THR A 389 -41.20 -0.02 3.82
CA THR A 389 -40.60 -0.91 4.84
C THR A 389 -39.26 -1.45 4.36
N GLU A 390 -38.28 -0.56 4.21
CA GLU A 390 -36.86 -0.91 4.09
C GLU A 390 -36.06 -0.23 5.20
N GLU A 391 -36.34 -0.69 6.43
CA GLU A 391 -35.41 -0.58 7.55
C GLU A 391 -34.67 -1.92 7.62
N THR A 392 -33.42 -1.94 7.18
CA THR A 392 -32.47 -2.99 7.56
C THR A 392 -32.35 -2.98 9.09
N GLU A 393 -32.34 -4.15 9.71
CA GLU A 393 -32.10 -4.26 11.15
C GLU A 393 -30.75 -3.60 11.50
N GLU A 394 -30.75 -2.56 12.34
CA GLU A 394 -29.52 -2.02 12.92
C GLU A 394 -28.94 -3.07 13.88
N GLN A 395 -27.72 -3.55 13.61
CA GLN A 395 -27.07 -4.57 14.44
C GLN A 395 -25.66 -4.13 14.90
N GLY A 396 -25.48 -4.12 16.23
CA GLY A 396 -24.21 -3.81 16.88
C GLY A 396 -23.21 -4.97 16.87
N THR A 397 -21.93 -4.63 16.76
CA THR A 397 -20.79 -5.56 16.91
C THR A 397 -20.52 -5.90 18.38
N LEU A 398 -20.92 -5.02 19.30
CA LEU A 398 -20.91 -5.22 20.74
C LEU A 398 -22.35 -5.49 21.24
N VAL A 399 -22.49 -6.53 22.05
CA VAL A 399 -23.77 -7.03 22.58
C VAL A 399 -23.64 -7.37 24.07
N PRO A 400 -24.74 -7.47 24.85
CA PRO A 400 -24.68 -7.81 26.27
C PRO A 400 -23.90 -9.10 26.54
N PHE A 401 -22.90 -9.02 27.43
CA PHE A 401 -22.04 -10.15 27.74
C PHE A 401 -22.82 -11.26 28.46
N PRO A 402 -22.82 -12.50 27.96
CA PRO A 402 -23.53 -13.61 28.59
C PRO A 402 -22.81 -14.06 29.87
N ASN A 403 -23.59 -14.42 30.88
CA ASN A 403 -23.11 -14.77 32.22
C ASN A 403 -22.32 -13.63 32.91
N PHE A 404 -22.67 -12.38 32.62
CA PHE A 404 -22.12 -11.18 33.27
C PHE A 404 -22.20 -11.26 34.81
N ASN A 405 -21.07 -10.97 35.46
CA ASN A 405 -20.94 -10.91 36.92
C ASN A 405 -20.24 -9.60 37.30
N VAL A 406 -21.04 -8.61 37.66
CA VAL A 406 -20.58 -7.27 38.03
C VAL A 406 -19.57 -7.27 39.19
N ASP A 407 -19.73 -8.18 40.16
CA ASP A 407 -18.83 -8.27 41.31
C ASP A 407 -17.43 -8.76 40.93
N GLN A 408 -17.36 -9.73 40.00
CA GLN A 408 -16.13 -10.28 39.46
C GLN A 408 -15.43 -9.28 38.52
N ASP A 409 -16.18 -8.61 37.65
CA ASP A 409 -15.63 -7.61 36.73
C ASP A 409 -15.06 -6.41 37.51
N CYS A 410 -15.77 -5.93 38.54
CA CYS A 410 -15.26 -4.88 39.43
C CYS A 410 -13.96 -5.29 40.13
N GLU A 411 -13.87 -6.54 40.60
CA GLU A 411 -12.66 -7.06 41.23
C GLU A 411 -11.49 -7.22 40.27
N ASN A 412 -11.75 -7.63 39.03
CA ASN A 412 -10.71 -7.78 38.02
C ASN A 412 -10.15 -6.41 37.63
N LEU A 413 -11.03 -5.42 37.39
CA LEU A 413 -10.62 -4.02 37.14
C LEU A 413 -9.86 -3.41 38.32
N HIS A 414 -10.26 -3.71 39.56
CA HIS A 414 -9.53 -3.21 40.74
C HIS A 414 -8.16 -3.89 40.92
N LYS A 415 -8.02 -5.15 40.50
CA LYS A 415 -6.73 -5.88 40.55
C LYS A 415 -5.80 -5.43 39.41
N SER A 416 -6.32 -5.12 38.23
CA SER A 416 -5.52 -4.66 37.08
C SER A 416 -4.97 -3.24 37.24
N MET A 417 -5.52 -2.42 38.14
CA MET A 417 -5.06 -1.06 38.47
C MET A 417 -4.47 -0.99 39.89
N LYS A 418 -3.77 -2.05 40.32
CA LYS A 418 -3.22 -2.14 41.68
C LYS A 418 -1.79 -2.70 41.69
N GLY A 419 -0.82 -1.79 41.61
CA GLY A 419 0.59 -2.11 41.80
C GLY A 419 1.50 -1.01 41.27
N ILE A 420 2.64 -1.44 40.72
CA ILE A 420 3.45 -0.64 39.82
C ILE A 420 3.12 -1.14 38.42
N GLY A 421 2.55 -0.27 37.58
CA GLY A 421 2.01 -0.64 36.28
C GLY A 421 0.57 -1.16 36.34
N THR A 422 0.01 -1.41 35.16
CA THR A 422 -1.41 -1.69 34.91
C THR A 422 -1.52 -2.92 34.01
N ASP A 423 -2.56 -3.73 34.16
CA ASP A 423 -2.91 -4.79 33.20
C ASP A 423 -3.96 -4.23 32.23
N GLU A 424 -3.51 -3.67 31.11
CA GLU A 424 -4.39 -3.05 30.12
C GLU A 424 -5.23 -4.09 29.34
N ASP A 425 -4.77 -5.34 29.23
CA ASP A 425 -5.52 -6.39 28.54
C ASP A 425 -6.74 -6.86 29.36
N ILE A 426 -6.70 -6.79 30.70
CA ILE A 426 -7.91 -6.90 31.53
C ILE A 426 -8.86 -5.73 31.30
N LEU A 427 -8.35 -4.49 31.24
CA LEU A 427 -9.19 -3.30 30.97
C LEU A 427 -9.90 -3.42 29.60
N ILE A 428 -9.16 -3.85 28.57
CA ILE A 428 -9.68 -4.08 27.21
C ILE A 428 -10.70 -5.22 27.19
N ASN A 429 -10.36 -6.38 27.75
CA ASN A 429 -11.22 -7.56 27.74
C ASN A 429 -12.56 -7.31 28.45
N ILE A 430 -12.57 -6.54 29.54
CA ILE A 430 -13.80 -6.16 30.23
C ILE A 430 -14.52 -5.06 29.44
N LEU A 431 -13.94 -3.86 29.34
CA LEU A 431 -14.67 -2.70 28.79
C LEU A 431 -14.96 -2.80 27.28
N GLY A 432 -14.23 -3.62 26.53
CA GLY A 432 -14.49 -3.94 25.11
C GLY A 432 -15.48 -5.09 24.87
N ASN A 433 -15.88 -5.87 25.89
CA ASN A 433 -16.87 -6.95 25.76
C ASN A 433 -18.13 -6.78 26.63
N ARG A 434 -18.25 -5.74 27.45
CA ARG A 434 -19.50 -5.43 28.18
C ARG A 434 -20.31 -4.38 27.42
N SER A 435 -21.63 -4.59 27.31
CA SER A 435 -22.56 -3.57 26.79
C SER A 435 -22.61 -2.35 27.72
N ASN A 436 -23.14 -1.24 27.24
CA ASN A 436 -23.20 0.01 28.00
C ASN A 436 -23.90 -0.17 29.36
N ASP A 437 -25.07 -0.80 29.39
CA ASP A 437 -25.80 -1.13 30.63
C ASP A 437 -24.98 -1.94 31.64
N GLN A 438 -24.10 -2.82 31.16
CA GLN A 438 -23.19 -3.61 32.00
C GLN A 438 -21.99 -2.79 32.47
N ARG A 439 -21.48 -1.87 31.64
CA ARG A 439 -20.42 -0.92 32.01
C ARG A 439 -20.90 0.11 33.04
N LEU A 440 -22.14 0.56 32.95
CA LEU A 440 -22.79 1.40 33.97
C LEU A 440 -22.98 0.63 35.30
N GLN A 441 -23.45 -0.62 35.25
CA GLN A 441 -23.51 -1.47 36.44
C GLN A 441 -22.12 -1.68 37.08
N ILE A 442 -21.07 -1.89 36.28
CA ILE A 442 -19.68 -1.96 36.76
C ILE A 442 -19.28 -0.63 37.42
N ARG A 443 -19.50 0.52 36.76
CA ARG A 443 -19.15 1.86 37.25
C ARG A 443 -19.72 2.12 38.65
N ASP A 444 -21.02 1.85 38.82
CA ASP A 444 -21.75 2.15 40.05
C ASP A 444 -21.48 1.10 41.14
N LYS A 445 -21.27 -0.16 40.77
CA LYS A 445 -20.84 -1.23 41.70
C LYS A 445 -19.40 -1.04 42.18
N TYR A 446 -18.48 -0.64 41.32
CA TYR A 446 -17.09 -0.37 41.68
C TYR A 446 -17.01 0.74 42.75
N LYS A 447 -17.79 1.81 42.54
CA LYS A 447 -17.92 2.93 43.47
C LYS A 447 -18.43 2.52 44.85
N THR A 448 -19.43 1.63 44.90
CA THR A 448 -19.98 1.12 46.16
C THR A 448 -19.14 0.01 46.81
N LYS A 449 -18.38 -0.77 46.03
CA LYS A 449 -17.54 -1.89 46.50
C LYS A 449 -16.17 -1.45 47.02
N PHE A 450 -15.58 -0.40 46.44
CA PHE A 450 -14.21 0.05 46.77
C PHE A 450 -14.13 1.49 47.31
N GLY A 451 -15.21 2.27 47.26
CA GLY A 451 -15.20 3.70 47.62
C GLY A 451 -14.38 4.58 46.67
N ARG A 452 -13.91 4.02 45.54
CA ARG A 452 -13.12 4.68 44.49
C ARG A 452 -13.96 4.89 43.24
N ASP A 453 -13.65 5.93 42.47
CA ASP A 453 -14.37 6.26 41.25
C ASP A 453 -13.65 5.68 40.03
N LEU A 454 -14.30 4.77 39.31
CA LEU A 454 -13.67 3.97 38.24
C LEU A 454 -13.11 4.82 37.09
N GLU A 455 -13.74 5.95 36.78
CA GLU A 455 -13.25 6.87 35.75
C GLU A 455 -11.93 7.52 36.20
N ASN A 456 -11.83 7.91 37.47
CA ASN A 456 -10.65 8.54 38.02
C ASN A 456 -9.49 7.56 38.23
N ASP A 457 -9.79 6.30 38.58
CA ASP A 457 -8.79 5.22 38.64
C ASP A 457 -8.18 4.99 37.24
N ILE A 458 -9.02 4.69 36.22
CA ILE A 458 -8.56 4.53 34.82
C ILE A 458 -7.78 5.76 34.34
N LYS A 459 -8.18 6.96 34.75
CA LYS A 459 -7.51 8.21 34.36
C LYS A 459 -6.11 8.37 34.97
N GLY A 460 -5.87 7.80 36.15
CA GLY A 460 -4.56 7.77 36.81
C GLY A 460 -3.64 6.68 36.24
N ASP A 461 -4.19 5.49 36.03
CA ASP A 461 -3.45 4.30 35.58
C ASP A 461 -3.23 4.22 34.05
N THR A 462 -3.93 5.03 33.24
CA THR A 462 -3.78 5.01 31.76
C THR A 462 -3.54 6.40 31.15
N SER A 463 -3.12 6.44 29.88
CA SER A 463 -2.83 7.70 29.16
C SER A 463 -3.26 7.70 27.68
N GLY A 464 -2.98 8.79 26.96
CA GLY A 464 -3.22 8.92 25.52
C GLY A 464 -4.67 8.75 25.07
N ASN A 465 -4.85 8.31 23.82
CA ASN A 465 -6.15 8.01 23.22
C ASN A 465 -6.76 6.71 23.76
N PHE A 466 -5.94 5.77 24.25
CA PHE A 466 -6.41 4.58 24.96
C PHE A 466 -7.25 4.97 26.19
N ARG A 467 -6.74 5.88 27.03
CA ARG A 467 -7.51 6.47 28.15
C ARG A 467 -8.79 7.14 27.67
N LYS A 468 -8.77 7.92 26.57
CA LYS A 468 -9.99 8.57 26.04
C LYS A 468 -11.08 7.52 25.81
N VAL A 469 -10.76 6.42 25.13
CA VAL A 469 -11.73 5.35 24.85
C VAL A 469 -12.24 4.72 26.14
N LEU A 470 -11.36 4.16 26.99
CA LEU A 470 -11.80 3.48 28.23
C LEU A 470 -12.71 4.36 29.09
N LYS A 471 -12.36 5.64 29.23
CA LYS A 471 -13.14 6.66 29.95
C LYS A 471 -14.50 6.91 29.30
N ASN A 472 -14.54 7.09 27.98
CA ASN A 472 -15.76 7.36 27.23
C ASN A 472 -16.72 6.15 27.20
N LEU A 473 -16.20 4.92 27.26
CA LEU A 473 -17.01 3.69 27.36
C LEU A 473 -17.75 3.53 28.71
N LEU A 474 -17.43 4.35 29.73
CA LEU A 474 -18.14 4.39 31.01
C LEU A 474 -19.27 5.43 31.06
N TYR A 475 -19.50 6.16 29.97
CA TYR A 475 -20.65 7.06 29.83
C TYR A 475 -21.82 6.34 29.17
N SER A 476 -23.04 6.63 29.65
CA SER A 476 -24.27 6.30 28.93
C SER A 476 -24.31 7.01 27.57
N PRO A 477 -25.09 6.54 26.59
CA PRO A 477 -25.10 7.14 25.25
C PRO A 477 -25.54 8.62 25.24
N VAL A 478 -26.29 9.05 26.26
CA VAL A 478 -26.72 10.45 26.45
C VAL A 478 -25.64 11.28 27.15
N GLU A 479 -24.99 10.76 28.19
CA GLU A 479 -23.79 11.39 28.80
C GLU A 479 -22.71 11.59 27.73
N TYR A 480 -22.48 10.58 26.87
CA TYR A 480 -21.47 10.63 25.83
C TYR A 480 -21.77 11.68 24.76
N ASP A 481 -22.98 11.68 24.19
CA ASP A 481 -23.38 12.72 23.23
C ASP A 481 -23.26 14.13 23.83
N CYS A 482 -23.56 14.32 25.12
CA CYS A 482 -23.37 15.60 25.80
C CYS A 482 -21.89 16.03 25.86
N TYR A 483 -20.97 15.11 26.18
CA TYR A 483 -19.53 15.41 26.19
C TYR A 483 -18.96 15.66 24.79
N GLU A 484 -19.43 14.94 23.77
CA GLU A 484 -19.02 15.14 22.37
C GLU A 484 -19.51 16.50 21.84
N LEU A 485 -20.77 16.87 22.08
CA LEU A 485 -21.31 18.19 21.76
C LEU A 485 -20.55 19.32 22.50
N GLN A 486 -20.28 19.14 23.79
CA GLN A 486 -19.50 20.11 24.57
C GLN A 486 -18.07 20.25 24.03
N ARG A 487 -17.41 19.16 23.58
CA ARG A 487 -16.08 19.21 22.93
C ARG A 487 -16.14 19.89 21.55
N ALA A 488 -17.19 19.64 20.78
CA ALA A 488 -17.38 20.25 19.46
C ALA A 488 -17.57 21.78 19.54
N ILE A 489 -18.16 22.30 20.62
CA ILE A 489 -18.30 23.75 20.86
C ILE A 489 -17.01 24.34 21.46
N LYS A 490 -16.48 23.73 22.53
CA LYS A 490 -15.51 24.36 23.43
C LYS A 490 -14.07 24.30 22.89
N GLY A 491 -13.67 25.30 22.11
CA GLY A 491 -12.29 25.42 21.63
C GLY A 491 -11.92 26.80 21.08
N LEU A 492 -10.81 26.85 20.32
CA LEU A 492 -10.55 27.92 19.37
C LEU A 492 -11.14 27.49 18.02
N GLY A 493 -12.39 27.89 17.79
CA GLY A 493 -13.21 27.36 16.70
C GLY A 493 -14.13 26.24 17.16
N THR A 494 -15.05 25.84 16.27
CA THR A 494 -16.13 24.87 16.51
C THR A 494 -15.99 23.73 15.52
N ASN A 495 -16.25 22.48 15.94
CA ASN A 495 -16.41 21.36 15.01
C ASN A 495 -17.90 21.24 14.64
N GLU A 496 -18.35 22.00 13.64
CA GLU A 496 -19.78 21.98 13.29
C GLU A 496 -20.19 20.64 12.65
N GLU A 497 -19.26 19.88 12.08
CA GLU A 497 -19.52 18.56 11.50
C GLU A 497 -19.98 17.55 12.57
N ALA A 498 -19.29 17.51 13.71
CA ALA A 498 -19.72 16.74 14.89
C ALA A 498 -21.08 17.20 15.45
N LEU A 499 -21.34 18.52 15.49
CA LEU A 499 -22.65 19.05 15.92
C LEU A 499 -23.77 18.56 15.01
N ILE A 500 -23.58 18.63 13.69
CA ILE A 500 -24.60 18.28 12.70
C ILE A 500 -24.77 16.76 12.64
N GLU A 501 -23.70 15.97 12.72
CA GLU A 501 -23.75 14.50 12.78
C GLU A 501 -24.61 14.02 13.94
N ILE A 502 -24.38 14.54 15.16
CA ILE A 502 -25.17 14.19 16.34
C ILE A 502 -26.62 14.67 16.16
N LEU A 503 -26.84 15.96 15.91
CA LEU A 503 -28.20 16.53 15.86
C LEU A 503 -29.05 16.03 14.67
N ALA A 504 -28.45 15.56 13.58
CA ALA A 504 -29.19 15.01 12.43
C ALA A 504 -29.48 13.49 12.54
N SER A 505 -28.70 12.75 13.34
CA SER A 505 -28.76 11.28 13.41
C SER A 505 -29.44 10.70 14.65
N ARG A 506 -29.46 11.43 15.79
CA ARG A 506 -30.17 10.96 17.00
C ARG A 506 -31.69 11.16 16.87
N SER A 507 -32.47 10.30 17.52
CA SER A 507 -33.94 10.41 17.59
C SER A 507 -34.39 11.56 18.51
N ASN A 508 -35.63 12.06 18.34
CA ASN A 508 -36.18 13.16 19.14
C ASN A 508 -36.08 12.87 20.65
N LYS A 509 -36.41 11.64 21.06
CA LYS A 509 -36.33 11.19 22.46
C LYS A 509 -34.89 11.28 23.01
N ARG A 510 -33.88 11.00 22.18
CA ARG A 510 -32.47 11.09 22.56
C ARG A 510 -32.00 12.54 22.59
N LEU A 511 -32.43 13.38 21.65
CA LEU A 511 -32.16 14.83 21.64
C LEU A 511 -32.79 15.57 22.83
N GLN A 512 -34.02 15.20 23.24
CA GLN A 512 -34.66 15.69 24.45
C GLN A 512 -33.84 15.31 25.70
N ALA A 513 -33.43 14.05 25.83
CA ALA A 513 -32.59 13.59 26.93
C ALA A 513 -31.20 14.28 26.95
N ILE A 514 -30.62 14.59 25.80
CA ILE A 514 -29.38 15.39 25.67
C ILE A 514 -29.60 16.80 26.21
N ASN A 515 -30.65 17.51 25.78
CA ASN A 515 -30.98 18.85 26.27
C ASN A 515 -31.17 18.88 27.80
N ASP A 516 -31.91 17.91 28.33
CA ASP A 516 -32.16 17.76 29.77
C ASP A 516 -30.90 17.43 30.58
N LEU A 517 -29.91 16.75 30.00
CA LEU A 517 -28.71 16.31 30.71
C LEU A 517 -27.55 17.30 30.57
N TYR A 518 -27.33 17.86 29.39
CA TYR A 518 -26.28 18.85 29.10
C TYR A 518 -26.35 20.03 30.08
N SER A 519 -27.55 20.53 30.37
CA SER A 519 -27.75 21.61 31.34
C SER A 519 -27.39 21.26 32.78
N LYS A 520 -27.46 19.98 33.15
CA LYS A 520 -27.07 19.46 34.47
C LYS A 520 -25.57 19.20 34.56
N LEU A 521 -24.94 18.76 33.47
CA LEU A 521 -23.50 18.50 33.40
C LEU A 521 -22.65 19.78 33.35
N PHE A 522 -23.10 20.79 32.59
CA PHE A 522 -22.27 21.95 32.27
C PHE A 522 -22.79 23.29 32.82
N ASN A 523 -23.98 23.30 33.45
CA ASN A 523 -24.66 24.51 33.94
C ASN A 523 -24.96 25.57 32.85
N GLN A 524 -24.93 25.16 31.57
CA GLN A 524 -25.23 25.97 30.40
C GLN A 524 -26.27 25.28 29.51
N SER A 525 -26.91 26.01 28.62
CA SER A 525 -27.91 25.45 27.71
C SER A 525 -27.25 25.18 26.36
N LEU A 526 -27.35 23.94 25.86
CA LEU A 526 -26.83 23.54 24.57
C LEU A 526 -27.30 24.47 23.43
N GLU A 527 -28.54 24.93 23.47
CA GLU A 527 -29.05 25.92 22.52
C GLU A 527 -28.30 27.25 22.63
N LYS A 528 -28.05 27.76 23.84
CA LYS A 528 -27.32 29.03 24.06
C LYS A 528 -25.87 28.94 23.59
N ASP A 529 -25.21 27.82 23.87
CA ASP A 529 -23.81 27.57 23.52
C ASP A 529 -23.64 27.41 21.99
N ILE A 530 -24.59 26.75 21.32
CA ILE A 530 -24.68 26.74 19.85
C ILE A 530 -24.97 28.15 19.30
N ILE A 531 -25.81 28.94 19.99
CA ILE A 531 -26.20 30.29 19.56
C ILE A 531 -25.06 31.32 19.68
N SER A 532 -24.13 31.14 20.63
CA SER A 532 -22.95 32.00 20.81
C SER A 532 -21.86 31.72 19.78
N ASP A 533 -21.59 30.44 19.52
CA ASP A 533 -20.39 30.02 18.80
C ASP A 533 -20.66 29.84 17.29
N VAL A 534 -21.89 29.48 16.90
CA VAL A 534 -22.29 29.33 15.50
C VAL A 534 -23.13 30.53 15.03
N SER A 535 -22.96 30.92 13.75
CA SER A 535 -23.61 32.10 13.17
C SER A 535 -24.40 31.79 11.89
N GLY A 536 -24.99 32.84 11.29
CA GLY A 536 -25.66 32.77 9.99
C GLY A 536 -26.80 31.75 9.92
N HIS A 537 -26.90 31.08 8.76
CA HIS A 537 -27.96 30.12 8.48
C HIS A 537 -27.68 28.73 9.06
N LEU A 538 -26.42 28.39 9.32
CA LEU A 538 -26.09 27.15 10.04
C LEU A 538 -26.62 27.17 11.48
N LYS A 539 -26.56 28.32 12.18
CA LYS A 539 -27.22 28.46 13.48
C LYS A 539 -28.72 28.17 13.41
N LYS A 540 -29.42 28.68 12.38
CA LYS A 540 -30.86 28.38 12.18
C LYS A 540 -31.09 26.88 12.01
N LEU A 541 -30.23 26.19 11.24
CA LEU A 541 -30.31 24.75 11.00
C LEU A 541 -30.10 23.93 12.29
N LEU A 542 -29.04 24.24 13.06
CA LEU A 542 -28.73 23.56 14.32
C LEU A 542 -29.86 23.74 15.34
N VAL A 543 -30.36 24.97 15.53
CA VAL A 543 -31.47 25.26 16.45
C VAL A 543 -32.76 24.55 16.00
N ALA A 544 -33.02 24.44 14.69
CA ALA A 544 -34.18 23.72 14.16
C ALA A 544 -34.10 22.20 14.38
N LEU A 545 -32.92 21.58 14.24
CA LEU A 545 -32.71 20.17 14.61
C LEU A 545 -32.89 19.97 16.12
N LEU A 546 -32.33 20.88 16.94
CA LEU A 546 -32.35 20.79 18.40
C LEU A 546 -33.77 20.84 18.99
N GLN A 547 -34.74 21.43 18.30
CA GLN A 547 -36.15 21.45 18.71
C GLN A 547 -36.75 20.06 18.94
N SER A 548 -36.15 18.99 18.39
CA SER A 548 -36.58 17.60 18.62
C SER A 548 -38.03 17.34 18.20
N GLN A 549 -38.43 17.92 17.07
CA GLN A 549 -39.80 17.93 16.52
C GLN A 549 -39.91 17.26 15.13
N ARG A 550 -38.87 16.60 14.64
CA ARG A 550 -38.91 15.93 13.33
C ARG A 550 -39.92 14.77 13.39
N PRO A 551 -40.89 14.63 12.46
CA PRO A 551 -41.83 13.51 12.51
C PRO A 551 -41.12 12.16 12.39
N GLU A 552 -41.28 11.27 13.37
CA GLU A 552 -40.70 9.91 13.37
C GLU A 552 -41.68 8.87 12.79
N SER A 553 -42.44 9.26 11.74
CA SER A 553 -43.41 8.38 11.09
C SER A 553 -42.91 7.83 9.76
N ASN A 554 -43.02 6.51 9.60
CA ASN A 554 -42.69 5.78 8.36
C ASN A 554 -43.85 5.78 7.35
N ARG A 555 -44.84 6.67 7.52
CA ARG A 555 -45.89 6.95 6.52
C ARG A 555 -45.42 8.07 5.60
N ILE A 556 -45.58 7.87 4.29
CA ILE A 556 -45.27 8.86 3.25
C ILE A 556 -46.52 9.67 2.87
N ASN A 557 -46.31 10.95 2.58
CA ASN A 557 -47.29 11.83 1.94
C ASN A 557 -46.84 12.12 0.49
N GLU A 558 -47.44 11.43 -0.49
CA GLU A 558 -47.06 11.53 -1.92
C GLU A 558 -47.28 12.94 -2.50
N ASN A 559 -48.24 13.71 -1.97
CA ASN A 559 -48.50 15.08 -2.40
C ASN A 559 -47.42 16.04 -1.87
N GLU A 560 -46.98 15.86 -0.61
CA GLU A 560 -45.85 16.61 -0.08
C GLU A 560 -44.52 16.24 -0.75
N ILE A 561 -44.30 14.98 -1.17
CA ILE A 561 -43.08 14.59 -1.91
C ILE A 561 -42.91 15.49 -3.15
N LYS A 562 -43.92 15.52 -4.02
CA LYS A 562 -43.86 16.27 -5.29
C LYS A 562 -43.74 17.78 -5.04
N ASN A 563 -44.46 18.29 -4.03
CA ASN A 563 -44.45 19.70 -3.69
C ASN A 563 -43.12 20.15 -3.05
N ASP A 564 -42.53 19.37 -2.15
CA ASP A 564 -41.25 19.70 -1.49
C ASP A 564 -40.07 19.53 -2.43
N ALA A 565 -40.04 18.49 -3.26
CA ALA A 565 -39.04 18.33 -4.33
C ALA A 565 -39.05 19.53 -5.29
N LYS A 566 -40.25 19.99 -5.70
CA LYS A 566 -40.40 21.21 -6.50
C LYS A 566 -39.94 22.46 -5.73
N GLN A 567 -40.35 22.64 -4.47
CA GLN A 567 -39.95 23.79 -3.66
C GLN A 567 -38.44 23.87 -3.45
N LEU A 568 -37.74 22.75 -3.26
CA LEU A 568 -36.27 22.71 -3.18
C LEU A 568 -35.62 23.16 -4.49
N TYR A 569 -36.14 22.71 -5.64
CA TYR A 569 -35.62 23.10 -6.96
C TYR A 569 -35.92 24.58 -7.29
N GLU A 570 -37.05 25.10 -6.81
CA GLU A 570 -37.45 26.52 -6.92
C GLU A 570 -36.83 27.42 -5.82
N ALA A 571 -36.16 26.82 -4.83
CA ALA A 571 -35.34 27.49 -3.83
C ALA A 571 -33.86 27.57 -4.24
N GLY A 572 -33.37 26.66 -5.07
CA GLY A 572 -32.05 26.73 -5.71
C GLY A 572 -32.14 27.17 -7.18
N ILE A 573 -31.77 26.26 -8.10
CA ILE A 573 -31.49 26.45 -9.54
C ILE A 573 -32.39 27.45 -10.30
N LYS A 574 -33.68 27.62 -9.97
CA LYS A 574 -34.54 28.60 -10.67
C LYS A 574 -34.26 30.08 -10.30
N LYS A 575 -33.37 30.37 -9.35
CA LYS A 575 -33.06 31.72 -8.86
C LYS A 575 -31.56 31.98 -8.85
N TRP A 576 -31.18 33.26 -8.79
CA TRP A 576 -29.79 33.64 -8.51
C TRP A 576 -29.58 33.69 -7.00
N GLY A 577 -28.95 32.65 -6.45
CA GLY A 577 -28.80 32.44 -5.01
C GLY A 577 -29.91 31.58 -4.40
N THR A 578 -29.59 30.92 -3.28
CA THR A 578 -30.49 29.97 -2.61
C THR A 578 -31.45 30.65 -1.64
N ASP A 579 -32.69 30.16 -1.54
CA ASP A 579 -33.52 30.34 -0.33
C ASP A 579 -33.14 29.25 0.68
N GLU A 580 -32.10 29.48 1.48
CA GLU A 580 -31.62 28.46 2.41
C GLU A 580 -32.59 28.27 3.59
N SER A 581 -33.46 29.26 3.84
CA SER A 581 -34.54 29.11 4.82
C SER A 581 -35.52 28.01 4.39
N LYS A 582 -35.73 27.85 3.08
CA LYS A 582 -36.54 26.76 2.51
C LYS A 582 -35.88 25.39 2.61
N PHE A 583 -34.58 25.30 2.31
CA PHE A 583 -33.79 24.07 2.53
C PHE A 583 -33.82 23.65 3.99
N ILE A 584 -33.58 24.57 4.92
CA ILE A 584 -33.65 24.32 6.38
C ILE A 584 -35.07 23.86 6.77
N GLN A 585 -36.12 24.56 6.32
CA GLN A 585 -37.52 24.21 6.64
C GLN A 585 -37.86 22.76 6.29
N ILE A 586 -37.42 22.27 5.12
CA ILE A 586 -37.77 20.92 4.64
C ILE A 586 -36.85 19.88 5.31
N LEU A 587 -35.53 20.13 5.36
CA LEU A 587 -34.55 19.15 5.85
C LEU A 587 -34.57 18.95 7.38
N SER A 588 -35.05 19.92 8.18
CA SER A 588 -35.27 19.68 9.61
C SER A 588 -36.61 18.96 9.89
N ASN A 589 -37.70 19.34 9.19
CA ASN A 589 -39.08 19.06 9.65
C ASN A 589 -39.81 17.92 8.91
N ARG A 590 -39.17 17.20 7.99
CA ARG A 590 -39.74 15.99 7.34
C ARG A 590 -39.18 14.70 7.95
N SER A 591 -39.96 13.63 7.94
CA SER A 591 -39.50 12.33 8.44
C SER A 591 -38.36 11.77 7.58
N ASN A 592 -37.53 10.91 8.17
CA ASN A 592 -36.40 10.29 7.47
C ASN A 592 -36.87 9.58 6.18
N VAL A 593 -38.00 8.87 6.25
CA VAL A 593 -38.62 8.15 5.12
C VAL A 593 -39.19 9.12 4.07
N GLN A 594 -39.86 10.20 4.50
CA GLN A 594 -40.34 11.25 3.60
C GLN A 594 -39.18 11.96 2.88
N LEU A 595 -38.05 12.19 3.57
CA LEU A 595 -36.85 12.84 2.99
C LEU A 595 -36.18 11.98 1.92
N LYS A 596 -36.01 10.67 2.13
CA LYS A 596 -35.51 9.74 1.10
C LYS A 596 -36.31 9.88 -0.21
N ALA A 597 -37.63 9.78 -0.11
CA ALA A 597 -38.53 9.86 -1.25
C ALA A 597 -38.61 11.28 -1.88
N ILE A 598 -38.42 12.35 -1.10
CA ILE A 598 -38.23 13.71 -1.63
C ILE A 598 -36.96 13.80 -2.48
N PHE A 599 -35.84 13.18 -2.07
CA PHE A 599 -34.59 13.21 -2.84
C PHE A 599 -34.69 12.42 -4.15
N GLU A 600 -35.37 11.27 -4.15
CA GLU A 600 -35.68 10.49 -5.35
C GLU A 600 -36.55 11.30 -6.33
N ALA A 601 -37.64 11.89 -5.84
CA ALA A 601 -38.53 12.73 -6.65
C ALA A 601 -37.84 14.01 -7.15
N TYR A 602 -36.94 14.59 -6.35
CA TYR A 602 -36.09 15.71 -6.75
C TYR A 602 -35.23 15.32 -7.95
N GLN A 603 -34.47 14.23 -7.86
CA GLN A 603 -33.58 13.77 -8.94
C GLN A 603 -34.38 13.43 -10.22
N GLN A 604 -35.57 12.84 -10.07
CA GLN A 604 -36.48 12.58 -11.20
C GLN A 604 -36.99 13.88 -11.86
N TYR A 605 -37.20 14.95 -11.10
CA TYR A 605 -37.72 16.24 -11.58
C TYR A 605 -36.62 17.15 -12.15
N SER A 606 -35.53 17.38 -11.41
CA SER A 606 -34.43 18.29 -11.76
C SER A 606 -33.43 17.70 -12.77
N LYS A 607 -33.37 16.36 -12.86
CA LYS A 607 -32.32 15.59 -13.55
C LYS A 607 -30.91 15.79 -12.98
N ARG A 608 -30.78 16.30 -11.75
CA ARG A 608 -29.53 16.49 -11.00
C ARG A 608 -29.67 15.93 -9.58
N ASP A 609 -28.57 15.52 -8.95
CA ASP A 609 -28.62 15.09 -7.54
C ASP A 609 -28.73 16.29 -6.59
N ILE A 610 -29.53 16.16 -5.53
CA ILE A 610 -29.70 17.23 -4.56
C ILE A 610 -28.38 17.60 -3.85
N GLU A 611 -27.43 16.68 -3.71
CA GLU A 611 -26.11 17.02 -3.17
C GLU A 611 -25.32 17.93 -4.12
N ASP A 612 -25.40 17.74 -5.44
CA ASP A 612 -24.68 18.57 -6.40
C ASP A 612 -25.29 19.98 -6.50
N ASP A 613 -26.59 20.09 -6.25
CA ASP A 613 -27.31 21.36 -6.25
C ASP A 613 -27.05 22.13 -4.93
N ILE A 614 -26.99 21.43 -3.79
CA ILE A 614 -26.50 22.02 -2.53
C ILE A 614 -25.05 22.53 -2.69
N LYS A 615 -24.18 21.80 -3.40
CA LYS A 615 -22.79 22.20 -3.68
C LYS A 615 -22.66 23.40 -4.64
N SER A 616 -23.58 23.58 -5.59
CA SER A 616 -23.52 24.71 -6.53
C SER A 616 -24.19 25.98 -5.99
N GLU A 617 -25.28 25.85 -5.25
CA GLU A 617 -26.08 27.00 -4.80
C GLU A 617 -25.75 27.47 -3.36
N THR A 618 -25.12 26.65 -2.52
CA THR A 618 -24.72 27.01 -1.13
C THR A 618 -23.22 26.85 -0.89
N SER A 619 -22.68 27.47 0.17
CA SER A 619 -21.24 27.44 0.49
C SER A 619 -20.97 27.42 2.00
N GLY A 620 -19.69 27.19 2.37
CA GLY A 620 -19.22 27.19 3.75
C GLY A 620 -19.82 26.09 4.62
N SER A 621 -19.87 26.31 5.94
CA SER A 621 -20.34 25.32 6.90
C SER A 621 -21.84 25.02 6.82
N LEU A 622 -22.65 25.89 6.21
CA LEU A 622 -24.03 25.56 5.85
C LEU A 622 -24.09 24.47 4.77
N CYS A 623 -23.31 24.60 3.68
CA CYS A 623 -23.27 23.60 2.62
C CYS A 623 -22.92 22.21 3.18
N ASN A 624 -21.86 22.15 4.00
CA ASN A 624 -21.47 20.93 4.72
C ASN A 624 -22.64 20.38 5.56
N GLY A 625 -23.34 21.24 6.31
CA GLY A 625 -24.46 20.83 7.15
C GLY A 625 -25.65 20.24 6.38
N LEU A 626 -26.03 20.86 5.26
CA LEU A 626 -27.10 20.36 4.41
C LEU A 626 -26.71 19.02 3.77
N LEU A 627 -25.45 18.87 3.33
CA LEU A 627 -24.92 17.61 2.79
C LEU A 627 -24.88 16.47 3.84
N ILE A 628 -24.47 16.76 5.08
CA ILE A 628 -24.48 15.77 6.17
C ILE A 628 -25.91 15.26 6.41
N ILE A 629 -26.91 16.14 6.48
CA ILE A 629 -28.31 15.73 6.64
C ILE A 629 -28.77 14.87 5.47
N VAL A 630 -28.53 15.29 4.22
CA VAL A 630 -28.91 14.50 3.03
C VAL A 630 -28.30 13.10 3.10
N ARG A 631 -27.01 12.98 3.45
CA ARG A 631 -26.31 11.69 3.55
C ARG A 631 -26.82 10.81 4.68
N VAL A 632 -26.98 11.34 5.90
CA VAL A 632 -27.52 10.61 7.06
C VAL A 632 -28.95 10.13 6.80
N MET A 633 -29.77 10.91 6.06
CA MET A 633 -31.12 10.50 5.69
C MET A 633 -31.15 9.47 4.54
N ARG A 634 -30.27 9.62 3.55
CA ARG A 634 -30.13 8.73 2.38
C ARG A 634 -29.59 7.35 2.78
N ASN A 635 -28.44 7.31 3.45
CA ASN A 635 -27.80 6.08 3.94
C ASN A 635 -26.97 6.38 5.21
N ARG A 636 -27.53 6.06 6.39
CA ARG A 636 -26.88 6.30 7.69
C ARG A 636 -25.63 5.44 7.89
N PRO A 637 -25.63 4.10 7.69
CA PRO A 637 -24.42 3.30 7.75
C PRO A 637 -23.34 3.78 6.77
N GLY A 638 -23.70 4.06 5.51
CA GLY A 638 -22.79 4.57 4.49
C GLY A 638 -22.19 5.94 4.80
N PHE A 639 -22.94 6.82 5.46
CA PHE A 639 -22.42 8.08 5.99
C PHE A 639 -21.36 7.83 7.09
N PHE A 640 -21.64 6.98 8.08
CA PHE A 640 -20.67 6.68 9.13
C PHE A 640 -19.44 5.92 8.60
N ALA A 641 -19.61 5.06 7.60
CA ALA A 641 -18.51 4.43 6.88
C ALA A 641 -17.61 5.48 6.17
N TYR A 642 -18.20 6.52 5.57
CA TYR A 642 -17.47 7.65 5.01
C TYR A 642 -16.74 8.49 6.08
N GLN A 643 -17.36 8.73 7.25
CA GLN A 643 -16.67 9.40 8.36
C GLN A 643 -15.47 8.60 8.86
N LEU A 644 -15.60 7.28 9.02
CA LEU A 644 -14.49 6.38 9.36
C LEU A 644 -13.42 6.36 8.26
N GLN A 645 -13.80 6.41 6.98
CA GLN A 645 -12.84 6.53 5.87
C GLN A 645 -12.04 7.82 6.02
N LYS A 646 -12.73 8.94 6.25
CA LYS A 646 -12.11 10.26 6.42
C LYS A 646 -11.17 10.29 7.64
N ALA A 647 -11.58 9.70 8.77
CA ALA A 647 -10.80 9.66 9.99
C ALA A 647 -9.50 8.84 9.84
N LEU A 648 -9.53 7.74 9.08
CA LEU A 648 -8.39 6.86 8.83
C LEU A 648 -7.59 7.25 7.55
N LYS A 649 -7.86 8.40 6.92
CA LYS A 649 -7.25 8.77 5.64
C LYS A 649 -6.17 9.84 5.77
N GLY A 650 -4.91 9.40 5.78
CA GLY A 650 -3.81 10.28 5.41
C GLY A 650 -2.41 9.80 5.82
N ALA A 651 -1.84 10.56 6.74
CA ALA A 651 -0.58 10.33 7.43
C ALA A 651 -0.78 10.77 8.89
N GLY A 652 -1.52 9.94 9.63
CA GLY A 652 -2.13 10.27 10.92
C GLY A 652 -3.65 10.15 10.87
N THR A 653 -4.23 9.79 12.01
CA THR A 653 -5.65 9.49 12.21
C THR A 653 -6.38 10.66 12.89
N ASP A 654 -7.63 10.94 12.52
CA ASP A 654 -8.52 11.76 13.37
C ASP A 654 -9.11 10.86 14.46
N GLU A 655 -8.44 10.78 15.59
CA GLU A 655 -8.85 9.89 16.69
C GLU A 655 -10.14 10.40 17.37
N ASP A 656 -10.42 11.70 17.33
CA ASP A 656 -11.63 12.27 17.92
C ASP A 656 -12.87 12.02 17.05
N GLU A 657 -12.72 11.90 15.73
CA GLU A 657 -13.74 11.37 14.81
C GLU A 657 -13.88 9.84 14.96
N LEU A 658 -12.77 9.11 14.88
CA LEU A 658 -12.74 7.64 14.95
C LEU A 658 -13.36 7.10 16.25
N ASN A 659 -12.99 7.69 17.39
CA ASN A 659 -13.56 7.33 18.69
C ASN A 659 -15.06 7.64 18.75
N ARG A 660 -15.49 8.79 18.24
CA ARG A 660 -16.89 9.21 18.29
C ARG A 660 -17.79 8.27 17.48
N VAL A 661 -17.38 7.89 16.27
CA VAL A 661 -18.15 6.95 15.45
C VAL A 661 -18.10 5.53 16.04
N ILE A 662 -16.93 5.00 16.41
CA ILE A 662 -16.85 3.63 16.97
C ILE A 662 -17.64 3.51 18.28
N ILE A 663 -17.48 4.43 19.23
CA ILE A 663 -18.15 4.36 20.53
C ILE A 663 -19.66 4.60 20.41
N SER A 664 -20.12 5.51 19.55
CA SER A 664 -21.56 5.80 19.42
C SER A 664 -22.34 4.77 18.59
N ARG A 665 -21.67 3.94 17.78
CA ARG A 665 -22.31 2.98 16.85
C ARG A 665 -22.03 1.50 17.13
N CYS A 666 -21.04 1.13 17.96
CA CYS A 666 -20.69 -0.28 18.23
C CYS A 666 -21.83 -1.13 18.83
N GLU A 667 -22.76 -0.51 19.56
CA GLU A 667 -23.98 -1.14 20.11
C GLU A 667 -25.25 -0.77 19.30
N VAL A 668 -25.10 -0.30 18.05
CA VAL A 668 -26.22 0.17 17.20
C VAL A 668 -26.22 -0.52 15.82
N ASP A 669 -25.39 -0.08 14.87
CA ASP A 669 -25.41 -0.49 13.45
C ASP A 669 -24.01 -0.74 12.88
N MET A 670 -23.02 -1.01 13.74
CA MET A 670 -21.62 -1.17 13.33
C MET A 670 -21.42 -2.31 12.31
N ILE A 671 -22.27 -3.34 12.29
CA ILE A 671 -22.21 -4.39 11.26
C ILE A 671 -22.52 -3.78 9.88
N GLN A 672 -23.61 -3.02 9.76
CA GLN A 672 -23.98 -2.37 8.50
C GLN A 672 -22.97 -1.27 8.10
N ILE A 673 -22.37 -0.58 9.08
CA ILE A 673 -21.30 0.39 8.83
C ILE A 673 -20.07 -0.32 8.24
N LYS A 674 -19.72 -1.51 8.72
CA LYS A 674 -18.60 -2.30 8.17
C LYS A 674 -18.89 -2.82 6.77
N ASP A 675 -20.11 -3.30 6.51
CA ASP A 675 -20.53 -3.73 5.18
C ASP A 675 -20.39 -2.58 4.16
N GLU A 676 -20.85 -1.38 4.53
CA GLU A 676 -20.69 -0.18 3.72
C GLU A 676 -19.23 0.28 3.62
N TYR A 677 -18.45 0.12 4.69
CA TYR A 677 -17.02 0.42 4.70
C TYR A 677 -16.25 -0.43 3.70
N GLU A 678 -16.46 -1.76 3.73
CA GLU A 678 -15.85 -2.67 2.77
C GLU A 678 -16.39 -2.41 1.35
N ASN A 679 -17.68 -2.06 1.20
CA ASN A 679 -18.23 -1.66 -0.08
C ASN A 679 -17.55 -0.41 -0.68
N ILE A 680 -17.23 0.59 0.14
CA ILE A 680 -16.54 1.82 -0.29
C ILE A 680 -15.04 1.58 -0.50
N MET A 681 -14.36 0.91 0.43
CA MET A 681 -12.90 0.82 0.48
C MET A 681 -12.32 -0.39 -0.28
N LYS A 682 -13.07 -1.50 -0.34
CA LYS A 682 -12.60 -2.84 -0.73
C LYS A 682 -11.51 -3.41 0.20
N HIS A 683 -11.56 -3.00 1.46
CA HIS A 683 -10.78 -3.47 2.61
C HIS A 683 -11.68 -3.41 3.86
N SER A 684 -11.47 -4.28 4.85
CA SER A 684 -12.26 -4.25 6.08
C SER A 684 -11.96 -3.01 6.94
N LEU A 685 -12.89 -2.66 7.83
CA LEU A 685 -12.66 -1.61 8.83
C LEU A 685 -11.56 -2.05 9.82
N GLU A 686 -11.57 -3.33 10.22
CA GLU A 686 -10.57 -3.93 11.11
C GLU A 686 -9.14 -3.83 10.57
N ASP A 687 -8.91 -4.18 9.30
CA ASP A 687 -7.58 -4.08 8.69
C ASP A 687 -7.07 -2.64 8.74
N HIS A 688 -7.94 -1.67 8.44
CA HIS A 688 -7.54 -0.27 8.38
C HIS A 688 -7.27 0.29 9.78
N VAL A 689 -8.13 0.02 10.76
CA VAL A 689 -7.91 0.36 12.19
C VAL A 689 -6.64 -0.32 12.73
N GLN A 690 -6.39 -1.60 12.41
CA GLN A 690 -5.16 -2.31 12.81
C GLN A 690 -3.89 -1.72 12.14
N SER A 691 -4.03 -1.07 10.98
CA SER A 691 -2.90 -0.50 10.25
C SER A 691 -2.55 0.94 10.64
N ASP A 692 -3.55 1.74 11.02
CA ASP A 692 -3.39 3.19 11.29
C ASP A 692 -3.33 3.50 12.80
N THR A 693 -3.83 2.60 13.66
CA THR A 693 -3.76 2.73 15.13
C THR A 693 -2.84 1.67 15.77
N SER A 694 -2.24 2.00 16.91
CA SER A 694 -1.22 1.18 17.58
C SER A 694 -1.59 0.76 19.01
N GLU A 695 -0.83 -0.19 19.55
CA GLU A 695 -0.80 -0.57 20.97
C GLU A 695 -2.21 -0.89 21.55
N TYR A 696 -2.44 -0.56 22.82
CA TYR A 696 -3.69 -0.78 23.52
C TYR A 696 -4.86 0.04 22.95
N TYR A 697 -4.57 1.17 22.29
CA TYR A 697 -5.58 1.98 21.61
C TYR A 697 -6.21 1.23 20.43
N GLY A 698 -5.39 0.64 19.56
CA GLY A 698 -5.88 -0.21 18.48
C GLY A 698 -6.59 -1.47 18.99
N LYS A 699 -6.05 -2.13 20.03
CA LYS A 699 -6.69 -3.30 20.66
C LYS A 699 -8.13 -3.02 21.13
N ILE A 700 -8.39 -1.91 21.84
CA ILE A 700 -9.76 -1.61 22.31
C ILE A 700 -10.71 -1.29 21.15
N LEU A 701 -10.27 -0.52 20.14
CA LEU A 701 -11.12 -0.22 18.99
C LEU A 701 -11.50 -1.48 18.21
N LEU A 702 -10.54 -2.37 17.96
CA LEU A 702 -10.78 -3.66 17.31
C LEU A 702 -11.81 -4.50 18.08
N GLU A 703 -11.71 -4.59 19.41
CA GLU A 703 -12.66 -5.36 20.22
C GLU A 703 -14.07 -4.74 20.24
N LEU A 704 -14.22 -3.43 19.95
CA LEU A 704 -15.53 -2.79 19.76
C LEU A 704 -16.16 -3.10 18.40
N ILE A 705 -15.38 -3.21 17.31
CA ILE A 705 -15.88 -3.44 15.93
C ILE A 705 -15.89 -4.91 15.48
N LYS A 706 -15.38 -5.83 16.31
CA LYS A 706 -15.30 -7.28 16.08
C LYS A 706 -16.65 -7.98 16.12
N ASP A 707 -16.89 -8.89 15.18
CA ASP A 707 -18.20 -9.54 15.00
C ASP A 707 -18.62 -10.45 16.17
N PRO A 708 -19.92 -10.51 16.51
CA PRO A 708 -20.47 -11.46 17.47
C PRO A 708 -20.21 -12.94 17.10
N SER A 709 -20.14 -13.26 15.80
CA SER A 709 -19.81 -14.59 15.29
C SER A 709 -18.39 -15.01 15.71
N GLN A 710 -17.40 -14.12 15.53
CA GLN A 710 -16.00 -14.35 15.92
C GLN A 710 -15.86 -14.56 17.44
N ARG A 711 -16.62 -13.79 18.26
CA ARG A 711 -16.67 -13.98 19.73
C ARG A 711 -17.20 -15.38 20.13
N THR A 712 -17.97 -16.04 19.26
CA THR A 712 -18.53 -17.38 19.53
C THR A 712 -17.54 -18.50 19.19
N ILE A 713 -16.70 -18.36 18.16
CA ILE A 713 -15.68 -19.35 17.77
C ILE A 713 -14.69 -19.60 18.91
N GLN A 714 -14.31 -18.57 19.68
CA GLN A 714 -13.40 -18.72 20.82
C GLN A 714 -13.98 -19.63 21.92
N LYS A 715 -15.30 -19.62 22.14
CA LYS A 715 -15.96 -20.54 23.08
C LYS A 715 -15.93 -21.99 22.60
N ALA A 716 -16.09 -22.21 21.29
CA ALA A 716 -15.97 -23.54 20.69
C ALA A 716 -14.54 -24.08 20.81
N LYS A 717 -13.52 -23.26 20.53
CA LYS A 717 -12.10 -23.65 20.71
C LYS A 717 -11.76 -23.95 22.17
N ASN A 718 -12.25 -23.16 23.13
CA ASN A 718 -12.02 -23.42 24.56
C ASN A 718 -12.73 -24.69 25.06
N LYS A 719 -13.94 -25.01 24.58
CA LYS A 719 -14.65 -26.25 24.98
C LYS A 719 -14.09 -27.50 24.31
N LYS A 720 -13.49 -27.40 23.10
CA LYS A 720 -12.83 -28.51 22.41
C LYS A 720 -11.39 -28.78 22.86
N LYS A 721 -10.80 -27.97 23.76
CA LYS A 721 -9.41 -28.17 24.24
C LYS A 721 -9.26 -29.31 25.27
N GLN A 722 -10.24 -30.20 25.39
CA GLN A 722 -10.30 -31.24 26.42
C GLN A 722 -10.92 -32.56 25.95
N GLU A 723 -10.81 -32.87 24.66
CA GLU A 723 -11.01 -34.22 24.12
C GLU A 723 -9.99 -34.43 22.98
N ASN A 724 -9.23 -35.53 23.04
CA ASN A 724 -8.24 -35.85 22.00
C ASN A 724 -8.96 -36.27 20.72
N ILE A 725 -8.49 -35.79 19.57
CA ILE A 725 -8.85 -36.33 18.26
C ILE A 725 -7.59 -36.93 17.65
N ASP A 726 -7.64 -38.24 17.45
CA ASP A 726 -6.66 -39.01 16.69
C ASP A 726 -6.80 -38.69 15.19
N LEU A 727 -5.71 -38.72 14.43
CA LEU A 727 -5.69 -38.30 13.02
C LEU A 727 -5.01 -39.36 12.15
N SER A 728 -5.83 -40.12 11.42
CA SER A 728 -5.39 -40.94 10.29
C SER A 728 -5.21 -40.07 9.03
N ASP A 729 -4.02 -40.11 8.43
CA ASP A 729 -3.74 -39.50 7.12
C ASP A 729 -4.51 -40.21 5.98
N ASP A 730 -4.99 -39.45 4.99
CA ASP A 730 -4.88 -39.74 3.54
C ASP A 730 -5.63 -38.67 2.70
N GLU A 731 -4.90 -37.71 2.13
CA GLU A 731 -5.33 -36.94 0.96
C GLU A 731 -4.22 -36.95 -0.09
N GLN A 732 -4.57 -37.17 -1.35
CA GLN A 732 -3.63 -37.11 -2.47
C GLN A 732 -3.21 -35.66 -2.79
N PRO A 733 -1.98 -35.44 -3.29
CA PRO A 733 -1.49 -34.11 -3.64
C PRO A 733 -2.36 -33.45 -4.72
N LYS A 734 -2.63 -32.16 -4.55
CA LYS A 734 -3.49 -31.38 -5.45
C LYS A 734 -2.61 -30.51 -6.36
N ILE A 735 -2.94 -30.47 -7.65
CA ILE A 735 -2.22 -29.66 -8.65
C ILE A 735 -2.74 -28.23 -8.60
N TYR A 736 -1.86 -27.26 -8.28
CA TYR A 736 -2.21 -25.85 -8.27
C TYR A 736 -1.61 -25.16 -9.51
N ARG A 737 -2.44 -24.39 -10.25
CA ARG A 737 -2.00 -23.60 -11.42
C ARG A 737 -2.34 -22.13 -11.22
N GLU A 738 -1.45 -21.25 -11.69
CA GLU A 738 -1.71 -19.81 -11.74
C GLU A 738 -2.09 -19.40 -13.16
N ASP A 739 -3.38 -19.33 -13.45
CA ASP A 739 -3.92 -18.95 -14.77
C ASP A 739 -3.90 -17.42 -15.00
N ASN A 740 -2.74 -16.79 -14.75
CA ASN A 740 -2.48 -15.37 -15.02
C ASN A 740 -1.37 -15.21 -16.07
N ILE A 741 -1.75 -14.83 -17.29
CA ILE A 741 -0.80 -14.40 -18.32
C ILE A 741 -0.11 -13.12 -17.85
N GLN A 742 1.20 -13.17 -17.61
CA GLN A 742 2.03 -12.00 -17.32
C GLN A 742 2.30 -11.21 -18.61
N GLN A 743 2.24 -9.87 -18.54
CA GLN A 743 2.43 -8.99 -19.70
C GLN A 743 3.18 -7.71 -19.33
N GLY A 744 4.33 -7.48 -19.96
CA GLY A 744 5.03 -6.21 -19.93
C GLY A 744 4.33 -5.10 -20.71
N THR A 745 4.52 -3.85 -20.30
CA THR A 745 4.13 -2.66 -21.08
C THR A 745 5.07 -2.43 -22.26
N MET A 746 6.32 -2.84 -22.13
CA MET A 746 7.35 -2.77 -23.16
C MET A 746 7.34 -4.04 -24.03
N ILE A 747 7.29 -3.84 -25.34
CA ILE A 747 7.31 -4.90 -26.36
C ILE A 747 8.31 -4.57 -27.46
N ALA A 748 8.69 -5.55 -28.28
CA ALA A 748 9.55 -5.34 -29.44
C ALA A 748 8.89 -4.39 -30.45
N ALA A 749 9.61 -3.35 -30.88
CA ALA A 749 9.15 -2.43 -31.91
C ALA A 749 9.03 -3.13 -33.27
N LYS A 750 7.97 -2.78 -34.00
CA LYS A 750 7.74 -3.21 -35.38
C LYS A 750 8.72 -2.45 -36.30
N ASN A 751 9.19 -3.10 -37.38
CA ASN A 751 10.09 -2.48 -38.36
C ASN A 751 11.36 -1.85 -37.73
N PHE A 752 11.96 -2.58 -36.79
CA PHE A 752 13.18 -2.20 -36.08
C PHE A 752 14.41 -2.18 -37.00
N ASP A 753 15.28 -1.20 -36.81
CA ASP A 753 16.59 -1.09 -37.46
C ASP A 753 17.58 -0.46 -36.46
N ALA A 754 18.48 -1.29 -35.95
CA ALA A 754 19.50 -0.89 -34.99
C ALA A 754 20.46 0.20 -35.53
N ASN A 755 20.74 0.22 -36.84
CA ASN A 755 21.65 1.18 -37.45
C ASN A 755 21.00 2.55 -37.62
N ARG A 756 19.73 2.58 -38.06
CA ARG A 756 18.94 3.82 -38.18
C ARG A 756 18.71 4.45 -36.82
N ASP A 757 18.38 3.63 -35.82
CA ASP A 757 18.12 4.12 -34.46
C ASP A 757 19.44 4.59 -33.79
N ALA A 758 20.57 3.90 -34.02
CA ALA A 758 21.90 4.37 -33.60
C ALA A 758 22.31 5.71 -34.24
N ASP A 759 22.06 5.91 -35.55
CA ASP A 759 22.29 7.20 -36.22
C ASP A 759 21.43 8.31 -35.62
N ALA A 760 20.16 8.01 -35.32
CA ALA A 760 19.22 8.96 -34.74
C ALA A 760 19.64 9.38 -33.32
N LEU A 761 20.05 8.43 -32.47
CA LEU A 761 20.63 8.72 -31.16
C LEU A 761 21.94 9.54 -31.29
N ARG A 762 22.85 9.16 -32.20
CA ARG A 762 24.08 9.94 -32.41
C ARG A 762 23.79 11.36 -32.88
N LYS A 763 22.76 11.58 -33.69
CA LYS A 763 22.29 12.89 -34.17
C LYS A 763 21.56 13.70 -33.09
N ALA A 764 20.92 13.03 -32.13
CA ALA A 764 20.30 13.66 -30.95
C ALA A 764 21.37 14.17 -29.96
N MET A 765 22.50 13.47 -29.88
CA MET A 765 23.65 13.77 -29.01
C MET A 765 24.79 14.51 -29.76
N LYS A 766 24.48 15.38 -30.72
CA LYS A 766 25.49 16.09 -31.54
C LYS A 766 25.24 17.59 -31.60
N GLY A 767 25.93 18.34 -30.74
CA GLY A 767 26.01 19.79 -30.82
C GLY A 767 26.33 20.41 -29.47
N VAL A 768 25.79 21.61 -29.25
CA VAL A 768 25.63 22.16 -27.90
C VAL A 768 24.22 21.82 -27.45
N GLY A 769 24.10 20.98 -26.43
CA GLY A 769 22.83 20.47 -25.94
C GLY A 769 22.28 19.28 -26.72
N THR A 770 21.36 18.57 -26.06
CA THR A 770 20.91 17.23 -26.41
C THR A 770 19.45 17.26 -26.84
N LYS A 771 19.01 16.34 -27.71
CA LYS A 771 17.60 16.21 -28.10
C LYS A 771 16.93 15.07 -27.34
N GLU A 772 16.59 15.32 -26.07
CA GLU A 772 16.14 14.27 -25.14
C GLU A 772 14.87 13.58 -25.61
N GLN A 773 13.97 14.29 -26.30
CA GLN A 773 12.77 13.69 -26.88
C GLN A 773 13.11 12.54 -27.85
N THR A 774 14.16 12.68 -28.68
CA THR A 774 14.61 11.60 -29.56
C THR A 774 15.22 10.42 -28.79
N LEU A 775 15.83 10.66 -27.62
CA LEU A 775 16.29 9.58 -26.73
C LEU A 775 15.08 8.85 -26.13
N ILE A 776 14.05 9.58 -25.71
CA ILE A 776 12.79 9.05 -25.16
C ILE A 776 12.03 8.23 -26.21
N ASP A 777 11.74 8.82 -27.37
CA ASP A 777 10.94 8.22 -28.42
C ASP A 777 11.54 6.90 -28.94
N ILE A 778 12.87 6.76 -28.91
CA ILE A 778 13.59 5.53 -29.26
C ILE A 778 13.67 4.60 -28.05
N LEU A 779 14.41 4.95 -26.99
CA LEU A 779 14.77 4.00 -25.92
C LEU A 779 13.59 3.62 -25.02
N GLY A 780 12.57 4.49 -24.92
CA GLY A 780 11.27 4.22 -24.31
C GLY A 780 10.32 3.39 -25.19
N ASN A 781 10.69 3.05 -26.42
CA ASN A 781 9.92 2.20 -27.35
C ASN A 781 10.76 1.07 -27.99
N ARG A 782 11.82 0.61 -27.34
CA ARG A 782 12.56 -0.61 -27.74
C ARG A 782 12.67 -1.51 -26.52
N ASN A 783 12.44 -2.82 -26.67
CA ASN A 783 12.69 -3.78 -25.60
C ASN A 783 14.19 -3.96 -25.35
N THR A 784 14.59 -4.63 -24.27
CA THR A 784 16.00 -4.81 -23.90
C THR A 784 16.83 -5.41 -25.05
N PHE A 785 16.30 -6.42 -25.76
CA PHE A 785 16.99 -7.01 -26.91
C PHE A 785 17.34 -5.96 -27.99
N GLN A 786 16.34 -5.18 -28.43
CA GLN A 786 16.54 -4.12 -29.42
C GLN A 786 17.46 -2.99 -28.91
N ARG A 787 17.42 -2.66 -27.61
CA ARG A 787 18.35 -1.69 -27.01
C ARG A 787 19.80 -2.19 -27.04
N LEU A 788 20.04 -3.48 -26.83
CA LEU A 788 21.37 -4.10 -26.94
C LEU A 788 21.84 -4.22 -28.41
N GLU A 789 20.94 -4.44 -29.36
CA GLU A 789 21.28 -4.34 -30.79
C GLU A 789 21.66 -2.91 -31.20
N ILE A 790 20.94 -1.89 -30.71
CA ILE A 790 21.32 -0.47 -30.90
C ILE A 790 22.70 -0.19 -30.28
N LYS A 791 22.96 -0.63 -29.03
CA LYS A 791 24.26 -0.50 -28.33
C LYS A 791 25.40 -1.07 -29.20
N THR A 792 25.16 -2.24 -29.80
CA THR A 792 26.10 -2.93 -30.68
C THR A 792 26.30 -2.21 -32.02
N ALA A 793 25.22 -1.79 -32.69
CA ALA A 793 25.28 -1.06 -33.95
C ALA A 793 25.97 0.30 -33.80
N PHE A 794 25.67 1.04 -32.72
CA PHE A 794 26.32 2.30 -32.37
C PHE A 794 27.83 2.12 -32.19
N LYS A 795 28.25 1.08 -31.44
CA LYS A 795 29.67 0.77 -31.24
C LYS A 795 30.35 0.36 -32.54
N ASN A 796 29.76 -0.52 -33.34
CA ASN A 796 30.36 -1.01 -34.59
C ASN A 796 30.48 0.09 -35.65
N LYS A 797 29.46 0.97 -35.77
CA LYS A 797 29.38 2.00 -36.81
C LYS A 797 30.17 3.28 -36.47
N LEU A 798 30.28 3.62 -35.19
CA LEU A 798 30.82 4.90 -34.73
C LEU A 798 32.09 4.77 -33.87
N ASN A 799 32.46 3.54 -33.47
CA ASN A 799 33.50 3.22 -32.48
C ASN A 799 33.31 3.87 -31.09
N ARG A 800 32.15 4.46 -30.80
CA ARG A 800 31.81 5.08 -29.51
C ARG A 800 31.00 4.12 -28.64
N ASP A 801 31.04 4.29 -27.33
CA ASP A 801 30.12 3.59 -26.44
C ASP A 801 28.85 4.43 -26.22
N LEU A 802 27.68 3.81 -26.37
CA LEU A 802 26.40 4.49 -26.27
C LEU A 802 26.07 4.91 -24.83
N VAL A 803 26.44 4.11 -23.82
CA VAL A 803 26.15 4.43 -22.41
C VAL A 803 27.00 5.61 -21.95
N SER A 804 28.28 5.64 -22.33
CA SER A 804 29.19 6.76 -22.12
C SER A 804 28.69 8.06 -22.78
N ASP A 805 28.26 7.99 -24.06
CA ASP A 805 27.69 9.14 -24.75
C ASP A 805 26.44 9.67 -24.03
N LEU A 806 25.47 8.79 -23.70
CA LEU A 806 24.25 9.16 -22.95
C LEU A 806 24.57 9.82 -21.60
N LYS A 807 25.56 9.32 -20.86
CA LYS A 807 26.02 9.90 -19.57
C LYS A 807 26.74 11.24 -19.71
N SER A 808 27.38 11.50 -20.84
CA SER A 808 28.03 12.79 -21.11
C SER A 808 27.06 13.87 -21.60
N GLU A 809 25.93 13.46 -22.16
CA GLU A 809 24.95 14.33 -22.82
C GLU A 809 23.66 14.50 -21.99
N THR A 810 23.50 13.79 -20.87
CA THR A 810 22.34 13.89 -19.97
C THR A 810 22.77 13.86 -18.49
N SER A 811 21.87 14.24 -17.57
CA SER A 811 22.18 14.32 -16.13
C SER A 811 20.97 14.00 -15.25
N GLY A 812 21.22 13.75 -13.96
CA GLY A 812 20.17 13.45 -12.96
C GLY A 812 19.42 12.16 -13.28
N ASP A 813 18.20 12.03 -12.78
CA ASP A 813 17.44 10.78 -12.85
C ASP A 813 17.01 10.39 -14.26
N PHE A 814 16.99 11.35 -15.19
CA PHE A 814 16.87 11.05 -16.61
C PHE A 814 18.08 10.27 -17.14
N SER A 815 19.31 10.66 -16.76
CA SER A 815 20.52 9.88 -17.09
C SER A 815 20.55 8.54 -16.35
N ASN A 816 20.10 8.48 -15.09
CA ASN A 816 20.08 7.24 -14.30
C ASN A 816 19.10 6.22 -14.92
N LEU A 817 17.93 6.68 -15.39
CA LEU A 817 16.94 5.89 -16.11
C LEU A 817 17.47 5.44 -17.49
N LEU A 818 18.11 6.34 -18.25
CA LEU A 818 18.72 6.00 -19.54
C LEU A 818 19.84 4.95 -19.41
N GLU A 819 20.71 5.03 -18.40
CA GLU A 819 21.73 4.01 -18.14
C GLU A 819 21.10 2.63 -17.92
N ARG A 820 20.12 2.55 -17.03
CA ARG A 820 19.46 1.30 -16.63
C ARG A 820 18.72 0.61 -17.78
N LEU A 821 18.17 1.37 -18.73
CA LEU A 821 17.54 0.83 -19.94
C LEU A 821 18.57 0.18 -20.90
N MET A 822 19.85 0.54 -20.82
CA MET A 822 20.91 0.03 -21.68
C MET A 822 21.67 -1.18 -21.10
N LEU A 823 21.21 -1.70 -19.96
CA LEU A 823 21.64 -2.97 -19.36
C LEU A 823 20.75 -4.11 -19.87
N ASP A 824 21.30 -5.32 -19.96
CA ASP A 824 20.46 -6.52 -20.03
C ASP A 824 19.68 -6.74 -18.72
N GLN A 825 18.64 -7.58 -18.74
CA GLN A 825 17.77 -7.78 -17.58
C GLN A 825 18.53 -8.36 -16.36
N VAL A 826 19.54 -9.21 -16.55
CA VAL A 826 20.43 -9.71 -15.49
C VAL A 826 21.42 -8.64 -15.06
N GLU A 827 22.07 -7.95 -16.00
CA GLU A 827 22.96 -6.80 -15.70
C GLU A 827 22.23 -5.75 -14.83
N LEU A 828 20.95 -5.50 -15.09
CA LEU A 828 20.09 -4.60 -14.33
C LEU A 828 19.79 -5.10 -12.91
N ASP A 829 19.40 -6.37 -12.75
CA ASP A 829 19.24 -6.98 -11.41
C ASP A 829 20.58 -6.88 -10.64
N CYS A 830 21.70 -7.21 -11.26
CA CYS A 830 23.04 -7.10 -10.66
C CYS A 830 23.40 -5.66 -10.29
N PHE A 831 23.06 -4.68 -11.12
CA PHE A 831 23.30 -3.25 -10.86
C PHE A 831 22.48 -2.74 -9.69
N GLU A 832 21.18 -3.05 -9.63
CA GLU A 832 20.30 -2.64 -8.53
C GLU A 832 20.67 -3.33 -7.22
N LEU A 833 21.01 -4.63 -7.26
CA LEU A 833 21.58 -5.34 -6.11
C LEU A 833 22.91 -4.71 -5.65
N LYS A 834 23.77 -4.26 -6.58
CA LYS A 834 25.03 -3.58 -6.20
C LYS A 834 24.77 -2.22 -5.57
N GLN A 835 23.82 -1.46 -6.09
CA GLN A 835 23.43 -0.15 -5.55
C GLN A 835 22.71 -0.28 -4.20
N ALA A 836 22.05 -1.41 -3.92
CA ALA A 836 21.42 -1.71 -2.63
C ALA A 836 22.41 -2.04 -1.49
N VAL A 837 23.66 -2.39 -1.80
CA VAL A 837 24.73 -2.74 -0.83
C VAL A 837 25.96 -1.83 -0.96
N LYS A 838 25.73 -0.55 -1.23
CA LYS A 838 26.77 0.43 -1.58
C LYS A 838 26.51 1.78 -0.93
N GLY A 839 27.06 1.96 0.26
CA GLY A 839 27.05 3.23 0.96
C GLY A 839 27.30 3.05 2.45
N VAL A 840 26.55 3.80 3.25
CA VAL A 840 26.37 3.56 4.68
C VAL A 840 24.92 3.15 4.86
N GLY A 841 24.69 1.90 5.28
CA GLY A 841 23.37 1.28 5.33
C GLY A 841 22.97 0.59 4.02
N THR A 842 22.08 -0.39 4.15
CA THR A 842 21.55 -1.23 3.06
C THR A 842 20.24 -0.64 2.53
N ASN A 843 19.84 -1.03 1.31
CA ASN A 843 18.46 -0.91 0.84
C ASN A 843 17.79 -2.28 0.89
N GLU A 844 17.24 -2.64 2.06
CA GLU A 844 16.68 -3.97 2.30
C GLU A 844 15.49 -4.25 1.37
N GLU A 845 14.64 -3.24 1.14
CA GLU A 845 13.50 -3.35 0.22
C GLU A 845 13.95 -3.79 -1.18
N ALA A 846 14.99 -3.18 -1.74
CA ALA A 846 15.53 -3.53 -3.05
C ALA A 846 16.12 -4.95 -3.09
N LEU A 847 16.79 -5.40 -2.01
CA LEU A 847 17.29 -6.77 -1.91
C LEU A 847 16.15 -7.79 -1.89
N ILE A 848 15.10 -7.56 -1.08
CA ILE A 848 13.97 -8.50 -0.97
C ILE A 848 13.15 -8.51 -2.26
N GLU A 849 12.89 -7.33 -2.85
CA GLU A 849 12.16 -7.18 -4.12
C GLU A 849 12.79 -7.98 -5.26
N ILE A 850 14.12 -8.02 -5.35
CA ILE A 850 14.84 -8.79 -6.36
C ILE A 850 14.92 -10.27 -5.97
N LEU A 851 15.27 -10.59 -4.73
CA LEU A 851 15.54 -11.98 -4.32
C LEU A 851 14.28 -12.82 -4.05
N ALA A 852 13.11 -12.20 -3.81
CA ALA A 852 11.83 -12.88 -3.57
C ALA A 852 10.89 -12.94 -4.80
N SER A 853 11.32 -12.42 -5.96
CA SER A 853 10.47 -12.35 -7.17
C SER A 853 11.14 -12.91 -8.44
N ARG A 854 12.34 -13.49 -8.34
CA ARG A 854 13.14 -14.05 -9.43
C ARG A 854 13.24 -15.57 -9.22
N SER A 855 13.18 -16.36 -10.30
CA SER A 855 13.28 -17.84 -10.26
C SER A 855 14.70 -18.32 -9.91
N ASN A 856 14.84 -19.60 -9.57
CA ASN A 856 16.13 -20.22 -9.26
C ASN A 856 17.18 -20.01 -10.36
N GLU A 857 16.86 -20.35 -11.62
CA GLU A 857 17.70 -20.14 -12.81
C GLU A 857 18.18 -18.67 -12.89
N ARG A 858 17.28 -17.73 -12.59
CA ARG A 858 17.57 -16.29 -12.62
C ARG A 858 18.48 -15.85 -11.48
N ILE A 859 18.28 -16.34 -10.25
CA ILE A 859 19.17 -16.07 -9.11
C ILE A 859 20.58 -16.62 -9.36
N GLN A 860 20.69 -17.83 -9.90
CA GLN A 860 21.98 -18.45 -10.26
C GLN A 860 22.71 -17.60 -11.33
N LEU A 861 21.99 -17.17 -12.38
CA LEU A 861 22.55 -16.31 -13.43
C LEU A 861 22.92 -14.90 -12.92
N ILE A 862 22.17 -14.35 -11.96
CA ILE A 862 22.52 -13.10 -11.25
C ILE A 862 23.83 -13.26 -10.46
N ASN A 863 24.02 -14.35 -9.72
CA ASN A 863 25.25 -14.59 -8.97
C ASN A 863 26.48 -14.66 -9.89
N GLU A 864 26.37 -15.40 -11.00
CA GLU A 864 27.42 -15.46 -12.02
C GLU A 864 27.74 -14.11 -12.62
N THR A 865 26.72 -13.37 -13.07
CA THR A 865 26.89 -12.09 -13.77
C THR A 865 27.39 -11.00 -12.83
N TYR A 866 26.93 -10.97 -11.58
CA TYR A 866 27.46 -10.05 -10.56
C TYR A 866 28.95 -10.29 -10.29
N ALA A 867 29.37 -11.56 -10.19
CA ALA A 867 30.78 -11.92 -10.02
C ALA A 867 31.64 -11.48 -11.22
N LYS A 868 31.11 -11.56 -12.44
CA LYS A 868 31.75 -11.07 -13.67
C LYS A 868 31.82 -9.53 -13.71
N MET A 869 30.75 -8.82 -13.32
CA MET A 869 30.66 -7.36 -13.35
C MET A 869 31.50 -6.67 -12.27
N TYR A 870 31.60 -7.25 -11.07
CA TYR A 870 32.19 -6.58 -9.89
C TYR A 870 33.40 -7.30 -9.29
N SER A 871 33.87 -8.41 -9.89
CA SER A 871 35.01 -9.22 -9.41
C SER A 871 34.89 -9.69 -7.95
N LYS A 872 33.65 -9.75 -7.42
CA LYS A 872 33.31 -10.16 -6.05
C LYS A 872 31.97 -10.89 -6.09
N PRO A 873 31.79 -12.03 -5.39
CA PRO A 873 30.49 -12.70 -5.30
C PRO A 873 29.45 -11.82 -4.60
N LEU A 874 28.21 -11.80 -5.12
CA LEU A 874 27.07 -11.07 -4.55
C LEU A 874 26.83 -11.41 -3.09
N GLU A 875 26.87 -12.70 -2.74
CA GLU A 875 26.74 -13.18 -1.37
C GLU A 875 27.79 -12.57 -0.42
N LYS A 876 29.01 -12.27 -0.91
CA LYS A 876 30.07 -11.62 -0.12
C LYS A 876 29.86 -10.12 0.05
N ASP A 877 29.14 -9.44 -0.84
CA ASP A 877 28.68 -8.06 -0.62
C ASP A 877 27.52 -8.04 0.39
N VAL A 878 26.47 -8.84 0.15
CA VAL A 878 25.29 -8.92 1.03
C VAL A 878 25.65 -9.37 2.45
N LYS A 879 26.55 -10.35 2.63
CA LYS A 879 27.03 -10.77 3.97
C LYS A 879 27.91 -9.75 4.68
N SER A 880 28.50 -8.79 3.96
CA SER A 880 29.27 -7.70 4.59
C SER A 880 28.41 -6.49 4.97
N ASP A 881 27.31 -6.26 4.25
CA ASP A 881 26.42 -5.13 4.48
C ASP A 881 25.30 -5.45 5.49
N THR A 882 24.82 -6.70 5.50
CA THR A 882 23.73 -7.17 6.39
C THR A 882 24.22 -8.04 7.56
N SER A 883 23.38 -8.21 8.59
CA SER A 883 23.72 -9.00 9.78
C SER A 883 22.55 -9.84 10.32
N GLY A 884 22.79 -10.56 11.42
CA GLY A 884 21.76 -11.33 12.15
C GLY A 884 21.02 -12.36 11.31
N ASN A 885 19.75 -12.61 11.65
CA ASN A 885 18.88 -13.56 10.93
C ASN A 885 18.46 -13.04 9.53
N PHE A 886 18.47 -11.72 9.32
CA PHE A 886 18.14 -11.13 8.02
C PHE A 886 19.19 -11.47 6.96
N ARG A 887 20.48 -11.39 7.32
CA ARG A 887 21.59 -11.91 6.48
C ARG A 887 21.41 -13.38 6.10
N HIS A 888 20.89 -14.21 7.01
CA HIS A 888 20.65 -15.63 6.72
C HIS A 888 19.50 -15.82 5.74
N LEU A 889 18.38 -15.10 5.91
CA LEU A 889 17.27 -15.10 4.95
C LEU A 889 17.74 -14.71 3.53
N LEU A 890 18.49 -13.61 3.41
CA LEU A 890 19.02 -13.16 2.12
C LEU A 890 20.04 -14.15 1.54
N ALA A 891 20.94 -14.70 2.35
CA ALA A 891 21.92 -15.70 1.91
C ALA A 891 21.27 -17.00 1.43
N SER A 892 20.15 -17.42 2.04
CA SER A 892 19.37 -18.57 1.56
C SER A 892 18.62 -18.28 0.26
N LEU A 893 17.98 -17.11 0.13
CA LEU A 893 17.34 -16.70 -1.14
C LEU A 893 18.38 -16.62 -2.27
N LEU A 894 19.58 -16.10 -1.98
CA LEU A 894 20.71 -16.02 -2.92
C LEU A 894 21.22 -17.37 -3.44
N GLN A 895 20.88 -18.51 -2.82
CA GLN A 895 21.30 -19.81 -3.34
C GLN A 895 20.57 -20.19 -4.63
N GLY A 896 19.37 -19.64 -4.88
CA GLY A 896 18.58 -20.01 -6.07
C GLY A 896 18.24 -21.50 -6.09
N ASN A 897 17.87 -22.06 -4.94
CA ASN A 897 17.57 -23.49 -4.72
C ASN A 897 16.22 -23.71 -4.00
N ARG A 898 15.25 -22.79 -4.14
CA ARG A 898 13.88 -22.96 -3.61
C ARG A 898 13.21 -24.13 -4.35
N PRO A 899 12.38 -24.98 -3.72
CA PRO A 899 11.54 -25.91 -4.47
C PRO A 899 10.65 -25.16 -5.49
N GLU A 900 10.61 -25.61 -6.75
CA GLU A 900 9.71 -25.06 -7.80
C GLU A 900 8.61 -26.10 -8.16
N THR A 901 8.10 -26.79 -7.12
CA THR A 901 7.05 -27.82 -7.16
C THR A 901 5.67 -27.23 -7.50
N ILE A 902 4.90 -27.96 -8.34
CA ILE A 902 3.54 -27.59 -8.80
C ILE A 902 2.46 -28.45 -8.11
N GLU A 903 2.82 -29.68 -7.74
CA GLU A 903 2.04 -30.55 -6.86
C GLU A 903 2.29 -30.12 -5.41
N VAL A 904 1.22 -29.98 -4.62
CA VAL A 904 1.31 -29.62 -3.20
C VAL A 904 0.62 -30.68 -2.34
N ASP A 905 1.39 -31.24 -1.42
CA ASP A 905 0.88 -32.05 -0.30
C ASP A 905 0.20 -31.12 0.71
N VAL A 906 -1.13 -31.23 0.80
CA VAL A 906 -1.95 -30.43 1.72
C VAL A 906 -1.78 -30.89 3.17
N ASN A 907 -1.49 -32.16 3.41
CA ASN A 907 -1.24 -32.69 4.75
C ASN A 907 0.11 -32.21 5.28
N GLN A 908 1.17 -32.21 4.46
CA GLN A 908 2.44 -31.57 4.85
C GLN A 908 2.29 -30.06 5.01
N ALA A 909 1.57 -29.37 4.12
CA ALA A 909 1.30 -27.94 4.28
C ALA A 909 0.54 -27.61 5.58
N ARG A 910 -0.36 -28.49 6.03
CA ARG A 910 -1.07 -28.40 7.31
C ARG A 910 -0.17 -28.71 8.51
N LYS A 911 0.72 -29.71 8.39
CA LYS A 911 1.74 -30.06 9.41
C LYS A 911 2.76 -28.91 9.57
N ASP A 912 3.16 -28.26 8.48
CA ASP A 912 4.00 -27.05 8.48
C ASP A 912 3.27 -25.85 9.11
N ALA A 913 2.00 -25.61 8.75
CA ALA A 913 1.17 -24.58 9.36
C ALA A 913 1.01 -24.78 10.87
N GLN A 914 0.82 -26.03 11.34
CA GLN A 914 0.80 -26.33 12.77
C GLN A 914 2.17 -26.07 13.43
N SER A 915 3.28 -26.40 12.77
CA SER A 915 4.63 -26.11 13.29
C SER A 915 4.88 -24.62 13.52
N LEU A 916 4.31 -23.75 12.67
CA LEU A 916 4.33 -22.29 12.86
C LEU A 916 3.48 -21.82 14.06
N ILE A 917 2.34 -22.48 14.31
CA ILE A 917 1.50 -22.21 15.49
C ILE A 917 2.24 -22.60 16.77
N ASP A 918 2.84 -23.80 16.78
CA ASP A 918 3.59 -24.33 17.93
C ASP A 918 4.86 -23.53 18.22
N ALA A 919 5.54 -23.02 17.18
CA ALA A 919 6.68 -22.12 17.32
C ALA A 919 6.27 -20.73 17.87
N GLY A 920 5.03 -20.30 17.62
CA GLY A 920 4.47 -19.02 18.10
C GLY A 920 3.84 -19.07 19.49
N SER A 921 3.77 -20.24 20.14
CA SER A 921 3.06 -20.45 21.40
C SER A 921 3.98 -20.24 22.63
N ASP A 922 4.43 -18.99 22.82
CA ASP A 922 5.02 -18.41 24.02
C ASP A 922 6.21 -19.15 24.68
N LYS A 923 6.90 -20.00 23.92
CA LYS A 923 8.21 -20.57 24.30
C LYS A 923 9.31 -19.55 24.00
N PHE A 924 9.71 -18.83 25.03
CA PHE A 924 10.55 -17.63 24.97
C PHE A 924 11.85 -17.82 24.14
N GLY A 925 11.86 -17.33 22.90
CA GLY A 925 13.05 -17.16 22.06
C GLY A 925 13.44 -18.31 21.11
N SER A 926 12.76 -19.46 21.15
CA SER A 926 13.26 -20.71 20.53
C SER A 926 12.47 -21.22 19.32
N ASP A 927 12.53 -20.49 18.19
CA ASP A 927 12.70 -21.05 16.81
C ASP A 927 12.55 -20.04 15.64
N LYS A 928 13.24 -18.89 15.67
CA LYS A 928 13.31 -17.99 14.48
C LYS A 928 13.96 -18.67 13.26
N SER A 929 14.72 -19.74 13.52
CA SER A 929 15.17 -20.81 12.62
C SER A 929 14.06 -21.43 11.77
N LYS A 930 12.93 -21.82 12.37
CA LYS A 930 11.83 -22.52 11.65
C LYS A 930 11.16 -21.63 10.62
N PHE A 931 10.90 -20.36 10.94
CA PHE A 931 10.38 -19.39 9.98
C PHE A 931 11.33 -19.26 8.78
N ASN A 932 12.62 -19.00 9.01
CA ASN A 932 13.61 -18.92 7.92
C ASN A 932 13.70 -20.22 7.10
N ALA A 933 13.73 -21.40 7.76
CA ALA A 933 13.80 -22.69 7.07
C ALA A 933 12.57 -22.91 6.18
N LEU A 934 11.36 -22.60 6.67
CA LEU A 934 10.13 -22.74 5.90
C LEU A 934 10.08 -21.76 4.71
N PHE A 935 10.38 -20.48 4.93
CA PHE A 935 10.35 -19.47 3.85
C PHE A 935 11.42 -19.66 2.77
N CYS A 936 12.43 -20.50 3.01
CA CYS A 936 13.47 -20.84 2.03
C CYS A 936 13.27 -22.22 1.38
N ASN A 937 12.78 -23.22 2.14
CA ASN A 937 12.74 -24.63 1.74
C ASN A 937 11.33 -25.11 1.36
N ARG A 938 10.49 -24.20 0.84
CA ARG A 938 9.15 -24.46 0.30
C ARG A 938 8.92 -23.65 -0.97
N SER A 939 8.13 -24.19 -1.90
CA SER A 939 7.75 -23.48 -3.13
C SER A 939 6.77 -22.33 -2.87
N ASP A 940 6.65 -21.41 -3.83
CA ASP A 940 5.64 -20.34 -3.78
C ASP A 940 4.20 -20.91 -3.65
N LEU A 941 3.94 -22.08 -4.24
CA LEU A 941 2.64 -22.76 -4.19
C LEU A 941 2.42 -23.48 -2.86
N GLU A 942 3.42 -24.21 -2.36
CA GLU A 942 3.41 -24.80 -1.01
C GLU A 942 3.16 -23.72 0.04
N LEU A 943 3.88 -22.59 -0.02
CA LEU A 943 3.73 -21.48 0.91
C LEU A 943 2.33 -20.86 0.87
N LYS A 944 1.71 -20.71 -0.31
CA LYS A 944 0.30 -20.27 -0.41
C LYS A 944 -0.66 -21.22 0.31
N VAL A 945 -0.50 -22.53 0.14
CA VAL A 945 -1.33 -23.53 0.83
C VAL A 945 -1.05 -23.53 2.33
N ILE A 946 0.21 -23.37 2.76
CA ILE A 946 0.58 -23.23 4.18
C ILE A 946 -0.05 -21.97 4.80
N PHE A 947 -0.03 -20.82 4.13
CA PHE A 947 -0.65 -19.59 4.65
C PHE A 947 -2.17 -19.75 4.77
N LYS A 948 -2.81 -20.43 3.81
CA LYS A 948 -4.23 -20.79 3.87
C LYS A 948 -4.53 -21.72 5.05
N GLN A 949 -3.79 -22.83 5.20
CA GLN A 949 -3.94 -23.76 6.33
C GLN A 949 -3.69 -23.08 7.67
N TYR A 950 -2.69 -22.20 7.77
CA TYR A 950 -2.43 -21.41 8.97
C TYR A 950 -3.63 -20.52 9.33
N THR A 951 -4.23 -19.86 8.34
CA THR A 951 -5.41 -19.00 8.51
C THR A 951 -6.64 -19.82 8.92
N GLU A 952 -6.85 -21.00 8.34
CA GLU A 952 -7.94 -21.92 8.72
C GLU A 952 -7.80 -22.46 10.16
N LEU A 953 -6.58 -22.83 10.57
CA LEU A 953 -6.31 -23.36 11.93
C LEU A 953 -6.44 -22.27 13.01
N THR A 954 -5.83 -21.11 12.78
CA THR A 954 -5.79 -20.03 13.78
C THR A 954 -7.04 -19.14 13.76
N GLY A 955 -7.52 -18.77 12.57
CA GLY A 955 -8.41 -17.63 12.34
C GLY A 955 -7.66 -16.30 12.14
N LYS A 956 -6.36 -16.34 11.81
CA LYS A 956 -5.47 -15.16 11.68
C LYS A 956 -4.52 -15.33 10.48
N PRO A 957 -4.19 -14.25 9.75
CA PRO A 957 -3.23 -14.32 8.64
C PRO A 957 -1.79 -14.53 9.17
N ILE A 958 -0.93 -15.15 8.36
CA ILE A 958 0.45 -15.52 8.73
C ILE A 958 1.31 -14.29 9.11
N GLU A 959 0.98 -13.13 8.57
CA GLU A 959 1.63 -11.84 8.84
C GLU A 959 1.52 -11.41 10.31
N GLU A 960 0.47 -11.80 11.03
CA GLU A 960 0.35 -11.47 12.45
C GLU A 960 1.39 -12.19 13.31
N ILE A 961 1.60 -13.49 13.10
CA ILE A 961 2.62 -14.21 13.87
C ILE A 961 4.03 -13.80 13.48
N VAL A 962 4.26 -13.42 12.22
CA VAL A 962 5.53 -12.83 11.80
C VAL A 962 5.75 -11.46 12.48
N LYS A 963 4.71 -10.61 12.61
CA LYS A 963 4.77 -9.35 13.38
C LYS A 963 5.01 -9.58 14.89
N LYS A 964 4.55 -10.71 15.47
CA LYS A 964 4.77 -11.07 16.89
C LYS A 964 6.18 -11.61 17.14
N GLU A 965 6.62 -12.59 16.36
CA GLU A 965 7.83 -13.37 16.63
C GLU A 965 9.10 -12.77 16.00
N THR A 966 8.97 -11.87 15.04
CA THR A 966 10.10 -11.20 14.36
C THR A 966 9.97 -9.69 14.42
N SER A 967 11.12 -9.01 14.45
CA SER A 967 11.22 -7.55 14.51
C SER A 967 12.32 -7.03 13.58
N GLY A 968 12.29 -5.72 13.31
CA GLY A 968 13.29 -5.05 12.48
C GLY A 968 13.32 -5.59 11.05
N ASP A 969 14.51 -5.68 10.46
CA ASP A 969 14.65 -5.98 9.03
C ASP A 969 14.36 -7.45 8.68
N LEU A 970 14.44 -8.36 9.67
CA LEU A 970 13.93 -9.72 9.52
C LEU A 970 12.41 -9.72 9.29
N GLN A 971 11.67 -8.92 10.07
CA GLN A 971 10.22 -8.77 9.95
C GLN A 971 9.84 -8.15 8.60
N LYS A 972 10.52 -7.06 8.20
CA LYS A 972 10.35 -6.44 6.87
C LYS A 972 10.61 -7.47 5.76
N GLY A 973 11.70 -8.22 5.88
CA GLY A 973 12.11 -9.30 4.97
C GLY A 973 11.03 -10.35 4.77
N ILE A 974 10.59 -10.98 5.85
CA ILE A 974 9.61 -12.06 5.79
C ILE A 974 8.24 -11.54 5.32
N LEU A 975 7.78 -10.36 5.77
CA LEU A 975 6.52 -9.78 5.31
C LEU A 975 6.53 -9.42 3.82
N ALA A 976 7.66 -8.93 3.29
CA ALA A 976 7.80 -8.66 1.86
C ALA A 976 7.87 -9.95 1.02
N VAL A 977 8.53 -11.01 1.53
CA VAL A 977 8.47 -12.36 0.92
C VAL A 977 7.03 -12.87 0.87
N ILE A 978 6.28 -12.81 1.98
CA ILE A 978 4.87 -13.24 2.06
C ILE A 978 4.00 -12.50 1.02
N ARG A 979 4.04 -11.17 0.99
CA ARG A 979 3.24 -10.35 0.05
C ARG A 979 3.60 -10.63 -1.40
N CYS A 980 4.90 -10.74 -1.70
CA CYS A 980 5.40 -11.05 -3.04
C CYS A 980 4.92 -12.43 -3.53
N ILE A 981 4.87 -13.43 -2.63
CA ILE A 981 4.32 -14.75 -2.93
C ILE A 981 2.80 -14.66 -3.14
N GLN A 982 2.06 -14.17 -2.13
CA GLN A 982 0.59 -14.08 -2.15
C GLN A 982 0.05 -13.43 -3.43
N ASN A 983 0.48 -12.19 -3.71
CA ASN A 983 0.04 -11.41 -4.87
C ASN A 983 1.16 -10.45 -5.33
N ARG A 984 2.00 -10.97 -6.23
CA ARG A 984 3.16 -10.28 -6.80
C ARG A 984 2.80 -8.93 -7.47
N PRO A 985 1.73 -8.81 -8.29
CA PRO A 985 1.26 -7.52 -8.81
C PRO A 985 0.89 -6.50 -7.72
N ASN A 986 0.14 -6.90 -6.68
CA ASN A 986 -0.22 -6.01 -5.57
C ASN A 986 1.02 -5.57 -4.78
N PHE A 987 1.97 -6.47 -4.53
CA PHE A 987 3.22 -6.14 -3.84
C PHE A 987 4.01 -5.04 -4.57
N PHE A 988 4.20 -5.17 -5.89
CA PHE A 988 4.87 -4.12 -6.67
C PHE A 988 4.05 -2.83 -6.74
N ALA A 989 2.72 -2.91 -6.81
CA ALA A 989 1.86 -1.73 -6.78
C ALA A 989 1.94 -0.97 -5.44
N GLU A 990 1.95 -1.67 -4.30
CA GLU A 990 2.22 -1.07 -3.00
C GLU A 990 3.58 -0.37 -2.96
N GLN A 991 4.64 -1.01 -3.46
CA GLN A 991 5.99 -0.45 -3.43
C GLN A 991 6.12 0.78 -4.33
N LEU A 992 5.42 0.82 -5.46
CA LEU A 992 5.30 2.02 -6.30
C LEU A 992 4.56 3.14 -5.57
N ASN A 993 3.46 2.86 -4.87
CA ASN A 993 2.73 3.89 -4.12
C ASN A 993 3.58 4.43 -2.95
N LYS A 994 4.27 3.57 -2.19
CA LYS A 994 5.25 3.96 -1.15
C LYS A 994 6.48 4.70 -1.69
N ALA A 995 6.73 4.67 -3.00
CA ALA A 995 7.78 5.44 -3.66
C ALA A 995 7.34 6.85 -4.09
N MET A 996 6.04 7.15 -4.09
CA MET A 996 5.48 8.46 -4.48
C MET A 996 4.67 9.13 -3.35
N LYS A 997 4.12 8.36 -2.39
CA LYS A 997 3.39 8.88 -1.23
C LYS A 997 4.34 9.56 -0.24
N GLY A 998 4.37 10.89 -0.22
CA GLY A 998 5.03 11.67 0.83
C GLY A 998 5.39 13.10 0.40
N PHE A 999 6.35 13.70 1.12
CA PHE A 999 7.04 14.89 0.65
C PHE A 999 8.23 14.47 -0.22
N GLY A 1000 8.03 14.45 -1.55
CA GLY A 1000 9.03 14.02 -2.52
C GLY A 1000 8.98 12.53 -2.83
N THR A 1001 9.74 12.14 -3.84
CA THR A 1001 9.70 10.81 -4.47
C THR A 1001 10.92 9.97 -4.03
N LYS A 1002 10.80 8.64 -4.10
CA LYS A 1002 11.92 7.70 -4.03
C LYS A 1002 12.28 7.24 -5.46
N GLU A 1003 12.93 8.11 -6.23
CA GLU A 1003 13.19 7.89 -7.66
C GLU A 1003 13.95 6.58 -7.92
N SER A 1004 14.80 6.15 -6.98
CA SER A 1004 15.52 4.87 -7.06
C SER A 1004 14.57 3.66 -7.10
N THR A 1005 13.60 3.57 -6.18
CA THR A 1005 12.59 2.50 -6.15
C THR A 1005 11.60 2.62 -7.29
N LEU A 1006 11.13 3.84 -7.60
CA LEU A 1006 10.22 4.08 -8.73
C LEU A 1006 10.85 3.62 -10.06
N THR A 1007 12.10 4.00 -10.30
CA THR A 1007 12.85 3.60 -11.49
C THR A 1007 13.08 2.09 -11.55
N ARG A 1008 13.52 1.48 -10.45
CA ARG A 1008 13.82 0.04 -10.39
C ARG A 1008 12.60 -0.81 -10.74
N ILE A 1009 11.46 -0.55 -10.11
CA ILE A 1009 10.25 -1.34 -10.33
C ILE A 1009 9.75 -1.15 -11.76
N ILE A 1010 9.67 0.11 -12.25
CA ILE A 1010 9.19 0.36 -13.62
C ILE A 1010 10.07 -0.35 -14.64
N ILE A 1011 11.41 -0.26 -14.58
CA ILE A 1011 12.26 -0.92 -15.59
C ILE A 1011 12.24 -2.45 -15.42
N THR A 1012 12.49 -2.98 -14.22
CA THR A 1012 12.62 -4.44 -14.02
C THR A 1012 11.33 -5.21 -14.26
N ARG A 1013 10.16 -4.56 -14.19
CA ARG A 1013 8.86 -5.19 -14.50
C ARG A 1013 8.32 -4.84 -15.89
N SER A 1014 8.88 -3.83 -16.57
CA SER A 1014 8.38 -3.31 -17.86
C SER A 1014 8.22 -4.37 -18.96
N GLU A 1015 9.06 -5.41 -18.98
CA GLU A 1015 9.03 -6.50 -19.97
C GLU A 1015 8.51 -7.83 -19.38
N ILE A 1016 7.89 -7.78 -18.18
CA ILE A 1016 7.41 -8.96 -17.44
C ILE A 1016 5.90 -8.87 -17.15
N ASP A 1017 5.46 -8.01 -16.23
CA ASP A 1017 4.09 -7.96 -15.71
C ASP A 1017 3.61 -6.55 -15.34
N LEU A 1018 4.24 -5.50 -15.87
CA LEU A 1018 3.87 -4.11 -15.55
C LEU A 1018 2.42 -3.76 -15.92
N VAL A 1019 1.78 -4.47 -16.87
CA VAL A 1019 0.34 -4.32 -17.15
C VAL A 1019 -0.51 -4.84 -15.97
N GLN A 1020 -0.16 -5.98 -15.38
CA GLN A 1020 -0.81 -6.54 -14.20
C GLN A 1020 -0.56 -5.66 -12.97
N ILE A 1021 0.65 -5.10 -12.82
CA ILE A 1021 0.98 -4.15 -11.75
C ILE A 1021 0.19 -2.85 -11.91
N LYS A 1022 0.05 -2.29 -13.12
CA LYS A 1022 -0.83 -1.13 -13.39
C LYS A 1022 -2.28 -1.41 -12.99
N LYS A 1023 -2.81 -2.59 -13.37
CA LYS A 1023 -4.16 -3.04 -12.99
C LYS A 1023 -4.32 -3.17 -11.48
N ALA A 1024 -3.33 -3.75 -10.79
CA ALA A 1024 -3.29 -3.85 -9.33
C ALA A 1024 -3.24 -2.46 -8.66
N TYR A 1025 -2.41 -1.54 -9.17
CA TYR A 1025 -2.29 -0.17 -8.70
C TYR A 1025 -3.63 0.58 -8.79
N LYS A 1026 -4.28 0.53 -9.95
CA LYS A 1026 -5.63 1.08 -10.17
C LYS A 1026 -6.67 0.48 -9.24
N ASN A 1027 -6.63 -0.84 -9.02
CA ASN A 1027 -7.57 -1.53 -8.14
C ASN A 1027 -7.39 -1.15 -6.66
N LEU A 1028 -6.14 -0.97 -6.19
CA LEU A 1028 -5.82 -0.59 -4.81
C LEU A 1028 -6.09 0.90 -4.57
N PHE A 1029 -5.45 1.78 -5.34
CA PHE A 1029 -5.40 3.23 -5.05
C PHE A 1029 -6.49 4.05 -5.78
N LYS A 1030 -7.27 3.42 -6.67
CA LYS A 1030 -8.33 4.05 -7.50
C LYS A 1030 -7.81 5.17 -8.42
N GLN A 1031 -6.51 5.20 -8.69
CA GLN A 1031 -5.83 6.14 -9.59
C GLN A 1031 -4.93 5.36 -10.56
N GLU A 1032 -4.69 5.88 -11.77
CA GLU A 1032 -3.78 5.26 -12.73
C GLU A 1032 -2.33 5.50 -12.31
N LEU A 1033 -1.45 4.50 -12.46
CA LEU A 1033 -0.02 4.63 -12.13
C LEU A 1033 0.64 5.79 -12.91
N GLU A 1034 0.25 5.98 -14.17
CA GLU A 1034 0.67 7.11 -15.02
C GLU A 1034 0.24 8.47 -14.48
N ARG A 1035 -0.89 8.56 -13.76
CA ARG A 1035 -1.35 9.82 -13.18
C ARG A 1035 -0.45 10.23 -12.03
N ASP A 1036 -0.11 9.28 -11.16
CA ASP A 1036 0.64 9.54 -9.95
C ASP A 1036 2.13 9.74 -10.27
N VAL A 1037 2.68 8.95 -11.20
CA VAL A 1037 4.00 9.23 -11.81
C VAL A 1037 4.02 10.61 -12.48
N SER A 1038 2.89 11.08 -13.02
CA SER A 1038 2.76 12.40 -13.62
C SER A 1038 2.63 13.54 -12.58
N SER A 1039 2.13 13.31 -11.37
CA SER A 1039 2.16 14.33 -10.30
C SER A 1039 3.54 14.44 -9.65
N ASP A 1040 4.17 13.31 -9.35
CA ASP A 1040 5.31 13.25 -8.41
C ASP A 1040 6.68 13.27 -9.10
N THR A 1041 6.71 13.20 -10.44
CA THR A 1041 7.94 13.36 -11.23
C THR A 1041 7.85 14.53 -12.21
N SER A 1042 8.99 14.99 -12.73
CA SER A 1042 9.03 16.13 -13.67
C SER A 1042 10.08 15.97 -14.79
N GLY A 1043 10.13 16.95 -15.70
CA GLY A 1043 11.13 17.03 -16.77
C GLY A 1043 11.14 15.85 -17.74
N ASN A 1044 12.31 15.54 -18.28
CA ASN A 1044 12.49 14.43 -19.22
C ASN A 1044 12.48 13.05 -18.52
N TYR A 1045 12.76 12.99 -17.21
CA TYR A 1045 12.61 11.79 -16.39
C TYR A 1045 11.14 11.31 -16.38
N LYS A 1046 10.20 12.22 -16.04
CA LYS A 1046 8.75 11.97 -16.15
C LYS A 1046 8.34 11.44 -17.52
N LYS A 1047 8.76 12.12 -18.59
CA LYS A 1047 8.40 11.72 -19.96
C LYS A 1047 8.83 10.28 -20.26
N LEU A 1048 10.04 9.89 -19.88
CA LEU A 1048 10.57 8.55 -20.15
C LEU A 1048 9.88 7.47 -19.31
N LEU A 1049 9.56 7.74 -18.04
CA LEU A 1049 8.72 6.83 -17.25
C LEU A 1049 7.34 6.62 -17.87
N LEU A 1050 6.68 7.71 -18.28
CA LEU A 1050 5.37 7.63 -18.96
C LEU A 1050 5.47 6.89 -20.30
N GLU A 1051 6.54 7.07 -21.06
CA GLU A 1051 6.79 6.33 -22.30
C GLU A 1051 6.95 4.81 -22.06
N ILE A 1052 7.58 4.41 -20.94
CA ILE A 1052 7.69 3.00 -20.53
C ILE A 1052 6.35 2.44 -20.00
N LEU A 1053 5.51 3.28 -19.40
CA LEU A 1053 4.21 2.88 -18.84
C LEU A 1053 3.08 2.73 -19.86
N LYS A 1054 3.18 3.31 -21.06
CA LYS A 1054 2.19 3.16 -22.15
C LYS A 1054 1.83 1.69 -22.39
N ASP A 1055 0.54 1.44 -22.63
CA ASP A 1055 0.06 0.09 -22.88
C ASP A 1055 0.58 -0.47 -24.22
N PRO A 1056 0.80 -1.79 -24.35
CA PRO A 1056 1.33 -2.39 -25.57
C PRO A 1056 0.50 -2.12 -26.84
N SER A 1057 -0.79 -1.83 -26.67
CA SER A 1057 -1.73 -1.43 -27.73
C SER A 1057 -1.51 -0.02 -28.26
N GLU A 1058 -0.94 0.89 -27.47
CA GLU A 1058 -0.71 2.30 -27.84
C GLU A 1058 0.60 2.48 -28.64
N ARG A 1059 1.49 1.48 -28.61
CA ARG A 1059 2.80 1.50 -29.28
C ARG A 1059 2.67 1.22 -30.77
N LYS A 1060 3.03 2.23 -31.58
CA LYS A 1060 2.93 2.22 -33.05
C LYS A 1060 4.05 1.39 -33.68
#